data_AF-A0A1V3G7V8-F1
#
_entry.id   AF-A0A1V3G7V8-F1
#
_cell.length_a   1.000
_cell.length_b   1.000
_cell.length_c   1.000
_cell.angle_alpha   90.00
_cell.angle_beta   90.00
_cell.angle_gamma   90.00
#
_symmetry.space_group_name_H-M   'P 1'
#
loop_
_entity.id
_entity.type
_entity.pdbx_description
1 polymer ?
#
loop_
_entity_poly.entity_id
_entity_poly.type
_entity_poly.pdbx_seq_one_letter_code
_entity_poly.pdbx_strand_id
1 'polypeptide(L)'
;MQRLKEKILEYKTSEVEKILEEAKRLHKEFIMKFPKNDLSNMTVEHYALGRTKKDSFGWWLEYNSIPLGSIKGGSAAKHIIYFRKKDNQWQYPSQYENVEQAWLALRDDMLKLINAFDNGTYKGIEEDNLLSPANMLKGKILYMYHPDKLVTIYNANHLRKFLLELGVSETEFKGKDSVELNIMLRQVINNTEELKEFDPILISHFLYHEFMREEQYVKVSPGNEGVKWEECLDGGYISVGWDTVGDLTEFNDYKEFKAAFQNLGLHNSVQKNTEKANELWEFYQLKTGDKVIANKGKSKILGIGTVTEKGYEYRDDLATFKHVVYVKWDTVYNPALEIPKQEYWGYKTVAKVGKKQVIEWTTSKEVEGTPVKHYTSEEERFFEMIEQALNRKGQIILYGPPGTGKTYMARKFINWKNEKEKLFKNQGNPLKTWLMVASESTDDFRWEQILDGKEERWNTKTVVRNFKNVKKGEKILCYRGGSARNALVGIAEIVGEYEDESILVKGVRSFDTEIPYKEFKDLPEYKSTQAGKMGNRGTLFEVNDQFVDAVKETLIEYGDIENATILDNHVSQNNMEICTFHPSYQYEDFLEGYKPVHSDNGNIAFKLEKGIFRLFAEKAQENEDSNYYFIIDELNRGNVPKIFGEIITLLEMDKREVEVRLPQSKESFCIPKNLFLIGTMNTSDRSIKMMDAALKRRFAFIECMPNYDLINHPVDLLSITPGDILRSINEKLLFLQGRDKQIGHAYFMKNGEQVNSISEIKEIFNFEIIPLVQEYCFDDYSQLAEIIGEEFINIEKMEINTALLYETDDAFIQAIENQFKGTKL
;
A
#
# COMPACT_ATOMS: atom_id res chain seq x y z
N MET A 1 6.40 26.51 22.15
CA MET A 1 6.41 26.26 23.60
C MET A 1 5.01 26.25 24.22
N GLN A 2 4.18 27.29 24.05
CA GLN A 2 2.80 27.29 24.57
C GLN A 2 1.96 26.05 24.18
N ARG A 3 1.95 25.69 22.89
CA ARG A 3 1.29 24.47 22.38
C ARG A 3 1.82 23.17 23.01
N LEU A 4 3.10 23.15 23.40
CA LEU A 4 3.71 21.99 24.07
C LEU A 4 3.17 21.82 25.48
N LYS A 5 2.99 22.93 26.22
CA LYS A 5 2.39 22.94 27.56
C LYS A 5 0.93 22.47 27.55
N GLU A 6 0.15 22.88 26.55
CA GLU A 6 -1.22 22.38 26.37
C GLU A 6 -1.24 20.86 26.17
N LYS A 7 -0.38 20.33 25.29
CA LYS A 7 -0.24 18.88 25.08
C LYS A 7 0.21 18.12 26.34
N ILE A 8 1.09 18.70 27.15
CA ILE A 8 1.51 18.09 28.43
C ILE A 8 0.33 18.03 29.41
N LEU A 9 -0.49 19.07 29.47
CA LEU A 9 -1.69 19.10 30.32
C LEU A 9 -2.70 18.02 29.88
N GLU A 10 -2.93 17.88 28.58
CA GLU A 10 -3.78 16.81 28.03
C GLU A 10 -3.20 15.41 28.28
N TYR A 11 -1.87 15.27 28.21
CA TYR A 11 -1.18 14.02 28.47
C TYR A 11 -1.22 13.57 29.94
N LYS A 12 -1.36 14.51 30.87
CA LYS A 12 -1.34 14.26 32.31
C LYS A 12 -2.66 13.65 32.79
N THR A 13 -2.88 12.38 32.43
CA THR A 13 -4.04 11.59 32.86
C THR A 13 -3.81 10.92 34.22
N SER A 14 -4.89 10.42 34.84
CA SER A 14 -4.83 9.68 36.11
C SER A 14 -3.98 8.40 36.04
N GLU A 15 -3.84 7.80 34.84
CA GLU A 15 -2.97 6.65 34.61
C GLU A 15 -1.50 7.05 34.56
N VAL A 16 -1.17 8.15 33.88
CA VAL A 16 0.18 8.70 33.88
C VAL A 16 0.58 9.11 35.30
N GLU A 17 -0.31 9.72 36.08
CA GLU A 17 -0.04 10.06 37.48
C GLU A 17 0.33 8.84 38.33
N LYS A 18 -0.33 7.68 38.15
CA LYS A 18 0.05 6.43 38.83
C LYS A 18 1.46 5.97 38.46
N ILE A 19 1.86 6.11 37.20
CA ILE A 19 3.22 5.78 36.75
C ILE A 19 4.24 6.70 37.44
N LEU A 20 3.93 7.99 37.59
CA LEU A 20 4.80 8.95 38.27
C LEU A 20 4.91 8.67 39.77
N GLU A 21 3.81 8.33 40.42
CA GLU A 21 3.80 7.93 41.83
C GLU A 21 4.63 6.66 42.05
N GLU A 22 4.46 5.67 41.17
CA GLU A 22 5.23 4.43 41.21
C GLU A 22 6.73 4.69 40.98
N ALA A 23 7.08 5.56 40.04
CA ALA A 23 8.48 5.96 39.81
C ALA A 23 9.08 6.57 41.08
N LYS A 24 8.38 7.50 41.73
CA LYS A 24 8.82 8.13 42.99
C LYS A 24 8.93 7.11 44.12
N ARG A 25 8.00 6.16 44.21
CA ARG A 25 8.05 5.07 45.21
C ARG A 25 9.28 4.19 45.00
N LEU A 26 9.51 3.72 43.77
CA LEU A 26 10.65 2.88 43.42
C LEU A 26 11.99 3.60 43.61
N HIS A 27 12.05 4.92 43.38
CA HIS A 27 13.25 5.71 43.64
C HIS A 27 13.58 5.73 45.13
N LYS A 28 12.58 6.00 45.99
CA LYS A 28 12.76 5.94 47.45
C LYS A 28 13.20 4.56 47.91
N GLU A 29 12.59 3.50 47.38
CA GLU A 29 12.97 2.12 47.73
C GLU A 29 14.39 1.77 47.30
N PHE A 30 14.81 2.22 46.12
CA PHE A 30 16.18 2.05 45.66
C PHE A 30 17.18 2.70 46.62
N ILE A 31 16.93 3.93 47.07
CA ILE A 31 17.83 4.66 47.97
C ILE A 31 17.87 4.05 49.37
N MET A 32 16.74 3.55 49.89
CA MET A 32 16.74 2.82 51.16
C MET A 32 17.54 1.52 51.07
N LYS A 33 17.50 0.86 49.91
CA LYS A 33 18.14 -0.44 49.70
C LYS A 33 19.63 -0.33 49.39
N PHE A 34 20.01 0.70 48.64
CA PHE A 34 21.38 0.98 48.25
C PHE A 34 21.78 2.40 48.68
N PRO A 35 21.88 2.66 49.99
CA PRO A 35 22.34 3.95 50.48
C PRO A 35 23.73 4.23 49.93
N LYS A 36 23.97 5.48 49.55
CA LYS A 36 25.25 5.89 48.96
C LYS A 36 26.45 5.52 49.84
N ASN A 37 26.30 5.65 51.16
CA ASN A 37 27.36 5.34 52.13
C ASN A 37 27.68 3.83 52.23
N ASP A 38 26.78 2.96 51.80
CA ASP A 38 26.96 1.50 51.85
C ASP A 38 27.52 0.93 50.55
N LEU A 39 27.58 1.74 49.48
CA LEU A 39 28.13 1.30 48.18
C LEU A 39 29.58 0.82 48.29
N SER A 40 30.39 1.41 49.16
CA SER A 40 31.78 0.99 49.39
C SER A 40 31.90 -0.42 49.96
N ASN A 41 30.84 -0.94 50.59
CA ASN A 41 30.82 -2.27 51.21
C ASN A 41 30.08 -3.31 50.37
N MET A 42 29.54 -2.92 49.21
CA MET A 42 28.77 -3.83 48.34
C MET A 42 29.65 -4.93 47.74
N THR A 43 29.16 -6.17 47.76
CA THR A 43 29.83 -7.32 47.11
C THR A 43 29.41 -7.45 45.65
N VAL A 44 30.22 -8.16 44.84
CA VAL A 44 29.91 -8.38 43.42
C VAL A 44 28.57 -9.12 43.22
N GLU A 45 28.19 -10.02 44.12
CA GLU A 45 26.90 -10.72 44.09
C GLU A 45 25.70 -9.78 44.30
N HIS A 46 25.88 -8.76 45.15
CA HIS A 46 24.85 -7.75 45.40
C HIS A 46 24.80 -6.70 44.28
N TYR A 47 25.86 -6.56 43.49
CA TYR A 47 25.89 -5.71 42.30
C TYR A 47 25.31 -6.40 41.07
N ALA A 48 25.88 -7.55 40.70
CA ALA A 48 25.82 -8.09 39.35
C ALA A 48 24.47 -8.71 38.97
N LEU A 49 24.19 -8.74 37.67
CA LEU A 49 23.08 -9.50 37.10
C LEU A 49 23.43 -10.98 36.95
N GLY A 50 22.42 -11.85 37.09
CA GLY A 50 22.47 -13.24 36.62
C GLY A 50 22.69 -14.29 37.71
N ARG A 51 23.46 -14.02 38.77
CA ARG A 51 23.70 -15.00 39.83
C ARG A 51 22.55 -15.07 40.83
N THR A 52 22.09 -13.92 41.30
CA THR A 52 20.89 -13.76 42.13
C THR A 52 19.65 -13.57 41.24
N LYS A 53 18.52 -14.20 41.60
CA LYS A 53 17.33 -14.24 40.74
C LYS A 53 16.62 -12.89 40.64
N LYS A 54 16.69 -12.06 41.68
CA LYS A 54 16.11 -10.72 41.82
C LYS A 54 16.93 -9.94 42.85
N ASP A 55 16.78 -8.63 42.88
CA ASP A 55 17.16 -7.77 44.00
C ASP A 55 18.63 -7.28 44.10
N SER A 56 19.50 -7.62 43.14
CA SER A 56 20.82 -6.98 43.02
C SER A 56 20.72 -5.55 42.48
N PHE A 57 21.77 -4.75 42.67
CA PHE A 57 21.86 -3.37 42.19
C PHE A 57 21.60 -3.27 40.68
N GLY A 58 22.29 -4.10 39.88
CA GLY A 58 22.07 -4.17 38.43
C GLY A 58 20.67 -4.63 38.06
N TRP A 59 20.04 -5.50 38.86
CA TRP A 59 18.65 -5.91 38.65
C TRP A 59 17.67 -4.76 38.94
N TRP A 60 17.93 -3.98 39.98
CA TRP A 60 17.13 -2.80 40.28
C TRP A 60 17.25 -1.75 39.16
N LEU A 61 18.47 -1.49 38.68
CA LEU A 61 18.70 -0.57 37.58
C LEU A 61 18.06 -1.04 36.27
N GLU A 62 18.07 -2.33 35.94
CA GLU A 62 17.54 -2.79 34.64
C GLU A 62 16.06 -3.21 34.68
N TYR A 63 15.62 -3.90 35.73
CA TYR A 63 14.33 -4.59 35.74
C TYR A 63 13.29 -4.03 36.70
N ASN A 64 13.69 -3.43 37.82
CA ASN A 64 12.74 -2.95 38.83
C ASN A 64 12.37 -1.47 38.64
N SER A 65 13.37 -0.62 38.34
CA SER A 65 13.20 0.82 38.20
C SER A 65 12.85 1.26 36.76
N ILE A 66 12.00 0.51 36.06
CA ILE A 66 11.60 0.83 34.67
C ILE A 66 10.89 2.19 34.58
N PRO A 67 9.95 2.54 35.49
CA PRO A 67 9.29 3.85 35.45
C PRO A 67 10.26 5.03 35.61
N LEU A 68 11.48 4.81 36.11
CA LEU A 68 12.56 5.81 36.21
C LEU A 68 13.47 5.82 34.97
N GLY A 69 12.95 5.40 33.82
CA GLY A 69 13.67 5.31 32.55
C GLY A 69 14.28 3.92 32.33
N SER A 70 13.92 3.26 31.23
CA SER A 70 14.41 1.92 30.90
C SER A 70 15.86 1.94 30.41
N ILE A 71 16.65 0.96 30.87
CA ILE A 71 17.92 0.57 30.24
C ILE A 71 17.91 -0.91 29.82
N LYS A 72 16.70 -1.48 29.64
CA LYS A 72 16.52 -2.86 29.17
C LYS A 72 16.90 -3.00 27.70
N GLY A 73 17.24 -4.23 27.31
CA GLY A 73 17.62 -4.57 25.94
C GLY A 73 19.13 -4.48 25.70
N GLY A 74 19.63 -5.20 24.70
CA GLY A 74 21.07 -5.37 24.46
C GLY A 74 21.74 -6.39 25.39
N SER A 75 23.06 -6.50 25.29
CA SER A 75 23.85 -7.46 26.07
C SER A 75 23.93 -7.05 27.56
N ALA A 76 23.98 -8.04 28.46
CA ALA A 76 24.30 -7.82 29.88
C ALA A 76 25.70 -7.22 30.08
N ALA A 77 26.56 -7.26 29.06
CA ALA A 77 27.88 -6.62 29.04
C ALA A 77 27.87 -5.11 29.35
N LYS A 78 26.74 -4.43 29.18
CA LYS A 78 26.57 -3.02 29.59
C LYS A 78 26.73 -2.77 31.09
N HIS A 79 26.54 -3.80 31.92
CA HIS A 79 26.81 -3.75 33.37
C HIS A 79 28.28 -3.97 33.70
N ILE A 80 29.12 -4.22 32.68
CA ILE A 80 30.57 -4.48 32.73
C ILE A 80 30.91 -5.81 33.41
N ILE A 81 30.33 -6.06 34.59
CA ILE A 81 30.45 -7.30 35.35
C ILE A 81 29.07 -7.95 35.47
N TYR A 82 28.95 -9.19 35.00
CA TYR A 82 27.72 -9.97 35.09
C TYR A 82 28.00 -11.47 35.14
N PHE A 83 27.03 -12.24 35.62
CA PHE A 83 27.11 -13.69 35.70
C PHE A 83 26.36 -14.34 34.53
N ARG A 84 27.08 -15.05 33.66
CA ARG A 84 26.49 -15.74 32.51
C ARG A 84 26.03 -17.14 32.92
N LYS A 85 24.71 -17.34 32.95
CA LYS A 85 24.10 -18.61 33.37
C LYS A 85 24.38 -19.77 32.41
N LYS A 86 24.60 -19.50 31.12
CA LYS A 86 24.76 -20.52 30.07
C LYS A 86 25.92 -21.47 30.36
N ASP A 87 27.02 -20.91 30.84
CA ASP A 87 28.28 -21.59 31.13
C ASP A 87 28.70 -21.45 32.60
N ASN A 88 27.85 -20.82 33.42
CA ASN A 88 28.04 -20.65 34.86
C ASN A 88 29.35 -19.90 35.21
N GLN A 89 29.70 -18.88 34.42
CA GLN A 89 30.92 -18.11 34.57
C GLN A 89 30.65 -16.61 34.78
N TRP A 90 31.55 -15.97 35.52
CA TRP A 90 31.64 -14.52 35.59
C TRP A 90 32.15 -13.96 34.26
N GLN A 91 31.59 -12.83 33.86
CA GLN A 91 32.03 -12.04 32.72
C GLN A 91 32.48 -10.70 33.29
N TYR A 92 33.74 -10.34 33.03
CA TYR A 92 34.40 -9.14 33.51
C TYR A 92 35.52 -8.75 32.54
N PRO A 93 36.03 -7.50 32.58
CA PRO A 93 37.09 -7.06 31.69
C PRO A 93 38.37 -7.90 31.82
N SER A 94 38.96 -8.30 30.70
CA SER A 94 40.07 -9.26 30.65
C SER A 94 41.38 -8.75 31.25
N GLN A 95 41.49 -7.45 31.53
CA GLN A 95 42.67 -6.88 32.18
C GLN A 95 42.78 -7.20 33.68
N TYR A 96 41.75 -7.80 34.30
CA TYR A 96 41.77 -8.20 35.71
C TYR A 96 41.95 -9.72 35.86
N GLU A 97 42.62 -10.15 36.93
CA GLU A 97 42.90 -11.57 37.17
C GLU A 97 41.65 -12.34 37.61
N ASN A 98 40.72 -11.67 38.30
CA ASN A 98 39.49 -12.25 38.83
C ASN A 98 38.37 -11.20 38.93
N VAL A 99 37.15 -11.70 39.18
CA VAL A 99 35.95 -10.84 39.23
C VAL A 99 35.97 -9.89 40.43
N GLU A 100 36.59 -10.28 41.54
CA GLU A 100 36.71 -9.46 42.74
C GLU A 100 37.58 -8.23 42.50
N GLN A 101 38.73 -8.38 41.83
CA GLN A 101 39.58 -7.26 41.40
C GLN A 101 38.84 -6.33 40.44
N ALA A 102 38.16 -6.89 39.42
CA ALA A 102 37.36 -6.11 38.49
C ALA A 102 36.24 -5.34 39.20
N TRP A 103 35.60 -5.97 40.18
CA TRP A 103 34.53 -5.36 40.98
C TRP A 103 35.02 -4.20 41.83
N LEU A 104 36.17 -4.35 42.51
CA LEU A 104 36.77 -3.26 43.28
C LEU A 104 37.02 -2.04 42.40
N ALA A 105 37.62 -2.23 41.21
CA ALA A 105 37.86 -1.14 40.27
C ALA A 105 36.56 -0.48 39.79
N LEU A 106 35.56 -1.28 39.38
CA LEU A 106 34.27 -0.76 38.91
C LEU A 106 33.53 0.01 40.01
N ARG A 107 33.52 -0.51 41.23
CA ARG A 107 32.89 0.11 42.39
C ARG A 107 33.56 1.44 42.73
N ASP A 108 34.88 1.50 42.69
CA ASP A 108 35.63 2.73 42.94
C ASP A 108 35.35 3.78 41.86
N ASP A 109 35.24 3.36 40.59
CA ASP A 109 34.83 4.24 39.49
C ASP A 109 33.39 4.74 39.63
N MET A 110 32.46 3.90 40.10
CA MET A 110 31.08 4.32 40.43
C MET A 110 31.06 5.36 41.55
N LEU A 111 31.85 5.16 42.61
CA LEU A 111 31.95 6.11 43.72
C LEU A 111 32.57 7.45 43.28
N LYS A 112 33.64 7.41 42.48
CA LYS A 112 34.24 8.61 41.88
C LYS A 112 33.22 9.37 41.03
N LEU A 113 32.46 8.66 40.19
CA LEU A 113 31.41 9.26 39.35
C LEU A 113 30.35 9.97 40.20
N ILE A 114 29.82 9.32 41.24
CA ILE A 114 28.79 9.91 42.12
C ILE A 114 29.35 11.12 42.88
N ASN A 115 30.58 11.01 43.42
CA ASN A 115 31.21 12.07 44.21
C ASN A 115 31.59 13.29 43.35
N ALA A 116 32.04 13.09 42.11
CA ALA A 116 32.30 14.19 41.17
C ALA A 116 31.03 15.03 40.92
N PHE A 117 29.87 14.37 40.92
CA PHE A 117 28.57 15.01 40.72
C PHE A 117 28.06 15.78 41.95
N ASP A 118 28.45 15.38 43.17
CA ASP A 118 28.16 16.16 44.38
C ASP A 118 28.88 17.52 44.37
N ASN A 119 30.13 17.51 43.93
CA ASN A 119 31.03 18.67 43.98
C ASN A 119 30.85 19.65 42.81
N GLY A 120 29.87 19.41 41.93
CA GLY A 120 29.49 20.33 40.84
C GLY A 120 30.40 20.30 39.60
N THR A 121 31.29 19.31 39.47
CA THR A 121 32.29 19.24 38.40
C THR A 121 32.18 17.95 37.58
N TYR A 122 31.10 17.79 36.81
CA TYR A 122 31.10 16.80 35.72
C TYR A 122 31.69 17.45 34.46
N LYS A 123 32.93 17.07 34.10
CA LYS A 123 33.64 17.54 32.91
C LYS A 123 33.94 16.40 31.91
N GLY A 124 33.08 15.38 31.91
CA GLY A 124 33.48 14.05 31.43
C GLY A 124 34.48 13.44 32.43
N ILE A 125 34.39 12.14 32.70
CA ILE A 125 35.49 11.50 33.43
C ILE A 125 36.60 11.30 32.41
N GLU A 126 37.73 11.99 32.57
CA GLU A 126 38.94 11.78 31.74
C GLU A 126 39.39 10.30 31.79
N GLU A 127 40.15 9.92 30.76
CA GLU A 127 40.36 8.58 30.21
C GLU A 127 40.89 7.51 31.21
N ASP A 128 40.49 6.26 30.93
CA ASP A 128 40.81 4.99 31.60
C ASP A 128 40.02 4.64 32.89
N ASN A 129 38.68 4.60 32.78
CA ASN A 129 37.80 4.01 33.79
C ASN A 129 36.81 3.01 33.17
N LEU A 130 36.34 2.05 33.97
CA LEU A 130 35.47 0.97 33.49
C LEU A 130 34.09 1.44 33.03
N LEU A 131 33.62 2.59 33.53
CA LEU A 131 32.32 3.16 33.18
C LEU A 131 32.34 3.97 31.87
N SER A 132 33.53 4.27 31.32
CA SER A 132 33.70 5.07 30.11
C SER A 132 32.78 4.62 28.96
N PRO A 133 32.76 3.32 28.55
CA PRO A 133 31.86 2.85 27.49
C PRO A 133 30.39 2.69 27.92
N ALA A 134 30.07 2.74 29.21
CA ALA A 134 28.77 2.39 29.77
C ALA A 134 27.83 3.61 29.93
N ASN A 135 27.62 4.37 28.86
CA ASN A 135 26.89 5.65 28.85
C ASN A 135 25.49 5.60 29.51
N MET A 136 24.65 4.62 29.16
CA MET A 136 23.31 4.51 29.75
C MET A 136 23.34 4.11 31.22
N LEU A 137 24.33 3.30 31.62
CA LEU A 137 24.51 2.88 33.01
C LEU A 137 24.96 4.07 33.87
N LYS A 138 25.95 4.85 33.40
CA LYS A 138 26.41 6.09 34.05
C LYS A 138 25.25 7.03 34.33
N GLY A 139 24.46 7.34 33.29
CA GLY A 139 23.32 8.25 33.41
C GLY A 139 22.28 7.76 34.42
N LYS A 140 21.97 6.45 34.43
CA LYS A 140 20.98 5.90 35.36
C LYS A 140 21.48 5.86 36.80
N ILE A 141 22.74 5.50 37.05
CA ILE A 141 23.34 5.54 38.39
C ILE A 141 23.30 6.98 38.92
N LEU A 142 23.71 7.95 38.10
CA LEU A 142 23.70 9.36 38.49
C LEU A 142 22.29 9.84 38.80
N TYR A 143 21.29 9.53 37.97
CA TYR A 143 19.90 9.92 38.24
C TYR A 143 19.38 9.34 39.56
N MET A 144 19.72 8.10 39.91
CA MET A 144 19.29 7.53 41.18
C MET A 144 19.78 8.36 42.38
N TYR A 145 21.04 8.82 42.37
CA TYR A 145 21.60 9.58 43.47
C TYR A 145 21.44 11.11 43.35
N HIS A 146 21.13 11.62 42.16
CA HIS A 146 20.97 13.05 41.84
C HIS A 146 19.73 13.32 40.96
N PRO A 147 18.51 12.95 41.41
CA PRO A 147 17.29 13.07 40.60
C PRO A 147 16.89 14.53 40.31
N ASP A 148 17.43 15.48 41.06
CA ASP A 148 17.21 16.92 40.87
C ASP A 148 17.98 17.48 39.66
N LYS A 149 19.13 16.87 39.32
CA LYS A 149 20.08 17.35 38.30
C LYS A 149 19.96 16.67 36.94
N LEU A 150 19.25 15.55 36.86
CA LEU A 150 19.11 14.76 35.63
C LEU A 150 17.62 14.48 35.31
N VAL A 151 17.35 14.09 34.07
CA VAL A 151 16.07 13.53 33.63
C VAL A 151 16.16 12.01 33.45
N THR A 152 15.03 11.31 33.36
CA THR A 152 14.96 9.84 33.26
C THR A 152 15.23 9.30 31.84
N ILE A 153 16.14 9.93 31.10
CA ILE A 153 16.45 9.66 29.69
C ILE A 153 17.95 9.41 29.53
N TYR A 154 18.36 8.19 29.20
CA TYR A 154 19.78 7.80 29.25
C TYR A 154 20.42 7.51 27.88
N ASN A 155 19.62 7.41 26.82
CA ASN A 155 20.11 7.16 25.47
C ASN A 155 20.55 8.47 24.81
N ALA A 156 21.80 8.56 24.37
CA ALA A 156 22.36 9.77 23.75
C ALA A 156 21.60 10.22 22.50
N ASN A 157 21.11 9.29 21.65
CA ASN A 157 20.37 9.64 20.45
C ASN A 157 18.99 10.21 20.78
N HIS A 158 18.33 9.67 21.81
CA HIS A 158 17.04 10.18 22.25
C HIS A 158 17.20 11.57 22.87
N LEU A 159 18.25 11.77 23.68
CA LEU A 159 18.57 13.08 24.25
C LEU A 159 18.82 14.12 23.16
N ARG A 160 19.63 13.80 22.13
CA ARG A 160 19.87 14.70 20.98
C ARG A 160 18.57 15.04 20.25
N LYS A 161 17.73 14.04 19.99
CA LYS A 161 16.43 14.26 19.35
C LYS A 161 15.56 15.22 20.17
N PHE A 162 15.38 14.97 21.45
CA PHE A 162 14.56 15.84 22.30
C PHE A 162 15.14 17.24 22.46
N LEU A 163 16.47 17.39 22.49
CA LEU A 163 17.11 18.70 22.46
C LEU A 163 16.77 19.47 21.18
N LEU A 164 16.81 18.82 20.00
CA LEU A 164 16.40 19.43 18.73
C LEU A 164 14.91 19.81 18.74
N GLU A 165 14.02 18.93 19.20
CA GLU A 165 12.57 19.21 19.30
C GLU A 165 12.24 20.37 20.26
N LEU A 166 13.10 20.59 21.26
CA LEU A 166 13.01 21.72 22.18
C LEU A 166 13.77 22.97 21.68
N GLY A 167 14.27 22.95 20.45
CA GLY A 167 14.86 24.12 19.78
C GLY A 167 16.35 24.36 20.07
N VAL A 168 17.07 23.39 20.64
CA VAL A 168 18.52 23.47 20.83
C VAL A 168 19.22 23.07 19.53
N SER A 169 20.14 23.90 19.04
CA SER A 169 20.85 23.64 17.79
C SER A 169 21.87 22.52 17.94
N GLU A 170 22.12 21.77 16.86
CA GLU A 170 23.11 20.67 16.87
C GLU A 170 24.51 21.15 17.26
N THR A 171 24.87 22.38 16.88
CA THR A 171 26.16 22.99 17.22
C THR A 171 26.38 23.14 18.71
N GLU A 172 25.33 23.27 19.53
CA GLU A 172 25.45 23.47 20.99
C GLU A 172 25.77 22.17 21.74
N PHE A 173 25.33 21.02 21.21
CA PHE A 173 25.52 19.73 21.85
C PHE A 173 26.48 18.79 21.11
N LYS A 174 27.05 19.25 20.00
CA LYS A 174 28.08 18.52 19.24
C LYS A 174 29.26 18.15 20.14
N GLY A 175 29.67 16.88 20.11
CA GLY A 175 30.79 16.37 20.91
C GLY A 175 30.47 16.06 22.37
N LYS A 176 29.23 16.30 22.84
CA LYS A 176 28.81 15.99 24.22
C LYS A 176 28.48 14.52 24.42
N ASP A 177 28.83 14.00 25.60
CA ASP A 177 28.46 12.64 26.03
C ASP A 177 27.01 12.55 26.52
N SER A 178 26.53 11.33 26.81
CA SER A 178 25.13 11.11 27.23
C SER A 178 24.76 11.80 28.54
N VAL A 179 25.71 11.99 29.45
CA VAL A 179 25.46 12.62 30.76
C VAL A 179 25.40 14.14 30.58
N GLU A 180 26.33 14.71 29.82
CA GLU A 180 26.31 16.12 29.44
C GLU A 180 25.03 16.49 28.69
N LEU A 181 24.60 15.66 27.73
CA LEU A 181 23.34 15.83 27.01
C LEU A 181 22.13 15.79 27.96
N ASN A 182 22.14 14.92 28.96
CA ASN A 182 21.07 14.81 29.94
C ASN A 182 21.01 16.06 30.85
N ILE A 183 22.15 16.53 31.34
CA ILE A 183 22.25 17.79 32.10
C ILE A 183 21.73 18.95 31.26
N MET A 184 22.13 19.03 29.99
CA MET A 184 21.68 20.08 29.08
C MET A 184 20.15 20.01 28.89
N LEU A 185 19.59 18.83 28.66
CA LEU A 185 18.13 18.67 28.55
C LEU A 185 17.42 19.09 29.83
N ARG A 186 17.97 18.73 31.00
CA ARG A 186 17.45 19.18 32.31
C ARG A 186 17.48 20.70 32.45
N GLN A 187 18.56 21.35 32.00
CA GLN A 187 18.70 22.81 32.03
C GLN A 187 17.68 23.49 31.11
N VAL A 188 17.50 22.98 29.89
CA VAL A 188 16.48 23.46 28.94
C VAL A 188 15.09 23.40 29.57
N ILE A 189 14.75 22.26 30.18
CA ILE A 189 13.48 22.08 30.90
C ILE A 189 13.31 23.11 32.02
N ASN A 190 14.33 23.32 32.85
CA ASN A 190 14.26 24.24 33.98
C ASN A 190 14.22 25.72 33.57
N ASN A 191 14.85 26.06 32.44
CA ASN A 191 14.94 27.44 31.93
C ASN A 191 13.77 27.82 31.03
N THR A 192 12.92 26.86 30.67
CA THR A 192 11.73 27.10 29.85
C THR A 192 10.53 27.37 30.76
N GLU A 193 9.94 28.57 30.65
CA GLU A 193 8.81 29.04 31.47
C GLU A 193 7.62 28.06 31.44
N GLU A 194 7.32 27.51 30.27
CA GLU A 194 6.20 26.60 30.04
C GLU A 194 6.45 25.18 30.53
N LEU A 195 7.71 24.78 30.81
CA LEU A 195 8.06 23.43 31.22
C LEU A 195 8.45 23.34 32.70
N LYS A 196 9.01 24.40 33.28
CA LYS A 196 9.58 24.40 34.64
C LYS A 196 8.59 24.08 35.76
N GLU A 197 7.29 24.23 35.52
CA GLU A 197 6.23 23.92 36.48
C GLU A 197 5.88 22.43 36.56
N PHE A 198 6.26 21.64 35.54
CA PHE A 198 5.94 20.22 35.47
C PHE A 198 7.03 19.35 36.10
N ASP A 199 6.61 18.20 36.62
CA ASP A 199 7.54 17.21 37.15
C ASP A 199 8.47 16.70 36.02
N PRO A 200 9.80 16.68 36.20
CA PRO A 200 10.71 16.20 35.16
C PRO A 200 10.49 14.75 34.73
N ILE A 201 9.94 13.88 35.60
CA ILE A 201 9.56 12.52 35.21
C ILE A 201 8.38 12.57 34.24
N LEU A 202 7.39 13.45 34.48
CA LEU A 202 6.27 13.68 33.57
C LEU A 202 6.77 14.17 32.21
N ILE A 203 7.66 15.17 32.20
CA ILE A 203 8.22 15.70 30.95
C ILE A 203 8.98 14.61 30.21
N SER A 204 9.80 13.81 30.89
CA SER A 204 10.54 12.73 30.25
C SER A 204 9.60 11.70 29.63
N HIS A 205 8.52 11.33 30.33
CA HIS A 205 7.51 10.41 29.84
C HIS A 205 6.70 10.99 28.66
N PHE A 206 6.41 12.28 28.70
CA PHE A 206 5.76 13.02 27.62
C PHE A 206 6.64 13.11 26.38
N LEU A 207 7.92 13.45 26.51
CA LEU A 207 8.85 13.53 25.39
C LEU A 207 8.94 12.19 24.64
N TYR A 208 8.98 11.08 25.37
CA TYR A 208 8.92 9.76 24.76
C TYR A 208 7.60 9.48 24.04
N HIS A 209 6.49 9.88 24.64
CA HIS A 209 5.16 9.68 24.06
C HIS A 209 4.93 10.53 22.80
N GLU A 210 5.34 11.78 22.82
CA GLU A 210 5.09 12.75 21.76
C GLU A 210 6.07 12.57 20.59
N PHE A 211 7.37 12.45 20.89
CA PHE A 211 8.43 12.52 19.87
C PHE A 211 9.11 11.17 19.59
N MET A 212 8.84 10.13 20.38
CA MET A 212 9.46 8.81 20.22
C MET A 212 8.44 7.67 20.24
N ARG A 213 7.19 7.96 19.88
CA ARG A 213 6.16 6.95 19.70
C ARG A 213 6.65 5.92 18.67
N GLU A 214 6.88 4.69 19.11
CA GLU A 214 7.08 3.58 18.17
C GLU A 214 5.74 3.32 17.46
N GLU A 215 5.74 3.47 16.14
CA GLU A 215 4.64 3.08 15.25
C GLU A 215 4.11 1.72 15.67
N GLN A 216 2.85 1.66 16.12
CA GLN A 216 2.24 0.38 16.46
C GLN A 216 1.76 -0.31 15.19
N TYR A 217 1.90 -1.63 15.14
CA TYR A 217 1.34 -2.46 14.08
C TYR A 217 0.19 -3.24 14.69
N VAL A 218 -1.03 -2.99 14.23
CA VAL A 218 -2.24 -3.57 14.80
C VAL A 218 -3.02 -4.26 13.69
N LYS A 219 -3.24 -5.56 13.87
CA LYS A 219 -4.13 -6.34 13.02
C LYS A 219 -5.58 -6.03 13.38
N VAL A 220 -6.41 -5.79 12.37
CA VAL A 220 -7.84 -5.53 12.50
C VAL A 220 -8.62 -6.37 11.50
N SER A 221 -9.66 -7.07 11.95
CA SER A 221 -10.57 -7.80 11.06
C SER A 221 -11.77 -6.93 10.68
N PRO A 222 -11.90 -6.49 9.42
CA PRO A 222 -13.07 -5.77 8.93
C PRO A 222 -14.25 -6.76 8.77
N GLY A 223 -14.84 -7.16 9.90
CA GLY A 223 -15.86 -8.20 9.94
C GLY A 223 -15.31 -9.62 9.75
N ASN A 224 -16.18 -10.60 9.96
CA ASN A 224 -15.82 -12.01 9.83
C ASN A 224 -15.40 -12.34 8.39
N GLU A 225 -14.27 -13.00 8.19
CA GLU A 225 -13.69 -13.26 6.85
C GLU A 225 -13.51 -12.02 5.97
N GLY A 226 -13.40 -10.82 6.57
CA GLY A 226 -13.17 -9.57 5.86
C GLY A 226 -14.39 -9.02 5.09
N VAL A 227 -15.62 -9.37 5.50
CA VAL A 227 -16.86 -8.94 4.79
C VAL A 227 -17.06 -7.43 4.69
N LYS A 228 -16.42 -6.62 5.53
CA LYS A 228 -16.46 -5.15 5.48
C LYS A 228 -15.27 -4.55 4.73
N TRP A 229 -14.42 -5.37 4.13
CA TRP A 229 -13.17 -4.92 3.52
C TRP A 229 -13.38 -3.88 2.41
N GLU A 230 -14.27 -4.14 1.45
CA GLU A 230 -14.52 -3.22 0.34
C GLU A 230 -15.02 -1.85 0.84
N GLU A 231 -15.96 -1.85 1.80
CA GLU A 231 -16.48 -0.63 2.42
C GLU A 231 -15.38 0.15 3.17
N CYS A 232 -14.50 -0.57 3.88
CA CYS A 232 -13.35 0.01 4.58
C CYS A 232 -12.31 0.58 3.59
N LEU A 233 -12.07 -0.14 2.49
CA LEU A 233 -11.15 0.26 1.45
C LEU A 233 -11.62 1.55 0.78
N ASP A 234 -12.84 1.57 0.27
CA ASP A 234 -13.46 2.72 -0.41
C ASP A 234 -13.61 3.93 0.53
N GLY A 235 -13.95 3.67 1.79
CA GLY A 235 -14.17 4.71 2.79
C GLY A 235 -12.90 5.35 3.34
N GLY A 236 -11.71 4.80 3.06
CA GLY A 236 -10.45 5.27 3.65
C GLY A 236 -10.42 5.09 5.17
N TYR A 237 -11.01 3.99 5.65
CA TYR A 237 -11.07 3.69 7.08
C TYR A 237 -11.05 2.20 7.35
N ILE A 238 -10.83 1.81 8.59
CA ILE A 238 -11.08 0.45 9.07
C ILE A 238 -12.22 0.50 10.08
N SER A 239 -13.06 -0.54 10.13
CA SER A 239 -14.22 -0.58 11.03
C SER A 239 -14.32 -1.87 11.83
N VAL A 240 -14.89 -1.77 13.04
CA VAL A 240 -15.22 -2.89 13.91
C VAL A 240 -16.64 -2.75 14.47
N GLY A 241 -17.24 -3.87 14.89
CA GLY A 241 -18.61 -3.92 15.42
C GLY A 241 -18.71 -3.48 16.89
N TRP A 242 -19.68 -4.06 17.61
CA TRP A 242 -20.06 -3.71 19.00
C TRP A 242 -20.83 -2.40 19.15
N ASP A 243 -21.51 -1.99 18.08
CA ASP A 243 -22.31 -0.77 17.94
C ASP A 243 -23.23 -0.49 19.15
N THR A 244 -23.74 -1.52 19.81
CA THR A 244 -24.59 -1.44 21.01
C THR A 244 -23.94 -0.74 22.21
N VAL A 245 -22.61 -0.63 22.25
CA VAL A 245 -21.92 0.08 23.35
C VAL A 245 -22.00 1.60 23.21
N GLY A 246 -22.31 2.12 22.02
CA GLY A 246 -22.35 3.56 21.74
C GLY A 246 -20.97 4.16 21.48
N ASP A 247 -20.89 5.48 21.36
CA ASP A 247 -19.64 6.17 21.06
C ASP A 247 -18.65 6.05 22.23
N LEU A 248 -17.43 5.60 21.91
CA LEU A 248 -16.35 5.43 22.87
C LEU A 248 -15.81 6.76 23.42
N THR A 249 -16.04 7.87 22.71
CA THR A 249 -15.63 9.21 23.18
C THR A 249 -16.44 9.69 24.40
N GLU A 250 -17.58 9.07 24.67
CA GLU A 250 -18.45 9.43 25.80
C GLU A 250 -17.97 8.87 27.15
N PHE A 251 -16.99 7.95 27.16
CA PHE A 251 -16.43 7.37 28.38
C PHE A 251 -15.18 8.11 28.83
N ASN A 252 -15.08 8.42 30.13
CA ASN A 252 -13.95 9.19 30.66
C ASN A 252 -12.67 8.36 30.75
N ASP A 253 -12.80 7.06 31.04
CA ASP A 253 -11.68 6.15 31.14
C ASP A 253 -12.03 4.70 30.76
N TYR A 254 -10.99 3.88 30.63
CA TYR A 254 -11.13 2.46 30.30
C TYR A 254 -11.96 1.69 31.34
N LYS A 255 -11.93 2.09 32.61
CA LYS A 255 -12.63 1.38 33.69
C LYS A 255 -14.14 1.58 33.56
N GLU A 256 -14.58 2.79 33.26
CA GLU A 256 -15.97 3.15 32.98
C GLU A 256 -16.48 2.42 31.74
N PHE A 257 -15.76 2.53 30.63
CA PHE A 257 -16.07 1.81 29.39
C PHE A 257 -16.16 0.29 29.61
N LYS A 258 -15.18 -0.30 30.29
CA LYS A 258 -15.15 -1.74 30.55
C LYS A 258 -16.37 -2.19 31.36
N ALA A 259 -16.77 -1.42 32.38
CA ALA A 259 -17.95 -1.72 33.17
C ALA A 259 -19.22 -1.66 32.31
N ALA A 260 -19.38 -0.63 31.48
CA ALA A 260 -20.50 -0.51 30.55
C ALA A 260 -20.55 -1.68 29.57
N PHE A 261 -19.42 -2.02 28.95
CA PHE A 261 -19.31 -3.15 28.02
C PHE A 261 -19.66 -4.49 28.68
N GLN A 262 -19.21 -4.71 29.92
CA GLN A 262 -19.54 -5.93 30.68
C GLN A 262 -21.03 -6.05 31.00
N ASN A 263 -21.69 -4.93 31.31
CA ASN A 263 -23.12 -4.90 31.63
C ASN A 263 -24.01 -5.26 30.43
N LEU A 264 -23.54 -5.08 29.19
CA LEU A 264 -24.27 -5.49 27.98
C LEU A 264 -24.40 -7.01 27.85
N GLY A 265 -23.58 -7.79 28.54
CA GLY A 265 -23.72 -9.26 28.59
C GLY A 265 -23.60 -9.95 27.22
N LEU A 266 -22.91 -9.36 26.25
CA LEU A 266 -22.84 -9.83 24.86
C LEU A 266 -22.25 -11.24 24.71
N HIS A 267 -21.53 -11.72 25.72
CA HIS A 267 -20.97 -13.06 25.77
C HIS A 267 -21.26 -13.76 27.11
N ASN A 268 -21.37 -15.09 27.06
CA ASN A 268 -21.69 -15.97 28.20
C ASN A 268 -20.65 -15.97 29.33
N SER A 269 -19.51 -15.29 29.18
CA SER A 269 -18.42 -15.28 30.15
C SER A 269 -17.90 -13.86 30.38
N VAL A 270 -17.72 -13.49 31.65
CA VAL A 270 -17.14 -12.21 32.08
C VAL A 270 -15.73 -12.02 31.53
N GLN A 271 -14.96 -13.11 31.45
CA GLN A 271 -13.62 -13.08 30.87
C GLN A 271 -13.68 -12.72 29.38
N LYS A 272 -14.58 -13.34 28.62
CA LYS A 272 -14.72 -13.08 27.17
C LYS A 272 -15.22 -11.66 26.88
N ASN A 273 -16.15 -11.14 27.69
CA ASN A 273 -16.55 -9.72 27.61
C ASN A 273 -15.38 -8.78 27.90
N THR A 274 -14.55 -9.11 28.90
CA THR A 274 -13.34 -8.33 29.22
C THR A 274 -12.33 -8.33 28.08
N GLU A 275 -12.10 -9.49 27.45
CA GLU A 275 -11.22 -9.61 26.30
C GLU A 275 -11.71 -8.77 25.12
N LYS A 276 -13.02 -8.76 24.83
CA LYS A 276 -13.59 -7.93 23.75
C LYS A 276 -13.61 -6.44 24.05
N ALA A 277 -13.85 -6.06 25.31
CA ALA A 277 -13.66 -4.68 25.75
C ALA A 277 -12.21 -4.22 25.51
N ASN A 278 -11.20 -5.04 25.85
CA ASN A 278 -9.81 -4.71 25.57
C ASN A 278 -9.53 -4.50 24.08
N GLU A 279 -10.06 -5.37 23.21
CA GLU A 279 -9.89 -5.26 21.75
C GLU A 279 -10.48 -3.96 21.19
N LEU A 280 -11.69 -3.61 21.61
CA LEU A 280 -12.36 -2.38 21.15
C LEU A 280 -11.66 -1.12 21.68
N TRP A 281 -11.20 -1.15 22.94
CA TRP A 281 -10.43 -0.04 23.50
C TRP A 281 -9.07 0.12 22.81
N GLU A 282 -8.41 -0.99 22.47
CA GLU A 282 -7.15 -0.96 21.71
C GLU A 282 -7.34 -0.35 20.31
N PHE A 283 -8.49 -0.62 19.67
CA PHE A 283 -8.86 0.02 18.41
C PHE A 283 -9.06 1.54 18.55
N TYR A 284 -9.76 1.97 19.60
CA TYR A 284 -9.95 3.39 19.92
C TYR A 284 -8.62 4.14 20.19
N GLN A 285 -7.63 3.46 20.75
CA GLN A 285 -6.33 4.06 21.10
C GLN A 285 -5.35 4.18 19.92
N LEU A 286 -5.75 3.75 18.71
CA LEU A 286 -4.97 3.98 17.50
C LEU A 286 -4.84 5.49 17.23
N LYS A 287 -3.62 5.94 16.93
CA LYS A 287 -3.36 7.35 16.60
C LYS A 287 -2.54 7.45 15.33
N THR A 288 -2.50 8.66 14.79
CA THR A 288 -1.79 8.99 13.55
C THR A 288 -0.39 8.38 13.49
N GLY A 289 -0.06 7.77 12.35
CA GLY A 289 1.20 7.08 12.11
C GLY A 289 1.21 5.59 12.50
N ASP A 290 0.24 5.09 13.27
CA ASP A 290 0.12 3.64 13.49
C ASP A 290 -0.24 2.90 12.20
N LYS A 291 0.21 1.65 12.09
CA LYS A 291 -0.09 0.76 10.97
C LYS A 291 -1.22 -0.19 11.32
N VAL A 292 -2.25 -0.22 10.48
CA VAL A 292 -3.36 -1.17 10.53
C VAL A 292 -3.12 -2.26 9.49
N ILE A 293 -3.22 -3.53 9.90
CA ILE A 293 -3.15 -4.70 9.02
C ILE A 293 -4.55 -5.29 8.92
N ALA A 294 -5.24 -5.02 7.81
CA ALA A 294 -6.54 -5.63 7.53
C ALA A 294 -6.34 -7.09 7.14
N ASN A 295 -6.99 -8.03 7.83
CA ASN A 295 -6.84 -9.45 7.57
C ASN A 295 -8.13 -10.12 7.09
N LYS A 296 -7.97 -11.26 6.39
CA LYS A 296 -9.03 -12.21 6.08
C LYS A 296 -8.69 -13.58 6.66
N GLY A 297 -9.55 -14.06 7.55
CA GLY A 297 -9.33 -15.32 8.26
C GLY A 297 -8.01 -15.31 9.06
N LYS A 298 -7.30 -16.44 9.08
CA LYS A 298 -6.10 -16.64 9.91
C LYS A 298 -4.77 -16.52 9.18
N SER A 299 -4.78 -16.41 7.85
CA SER A 299 -3.57 -16.55 7.03
C SER A 299 -3.50 -15.54 5.88
N LYS A 300 -4.39 -14.55 5.81
CA LYS A 300 -4.39 -13.59 4.71
C LYS A 300 -4.38 -12.15 5.20
N ILE A 301 -3.61 -11.31 4.55
CA ILE A 301 -3.62 -9.85 4.69
C ILE A 301 -4.29 -9.26 3.43
N LEU A 302 -5.29 -8.41 3.66
CA LEU A 302 -6.05 -7.70 2.62
C LEU A 302 -5.38 -6.36 2.27
N GLY A 303 -4.86 -5.67 3.29
CA GLY A 303 -4.16 -4.41 3.10
C GLY A 303 -3.47 -3.93 4.37
N ILE A 304 -2.55 -3.00 4.19
CA ILE A 304 -1.82 -2.29 5.24
C ILE A 304 -2.09 -0.80 5.05
N GLY A 305 -2.48 -0.11 6.12
CA GLY A 305 -2.77 1.32 6.08
C GLY A 305 -2.19 2.08 7.26
N THR A 306 -1.91 3.36 7.07
CA THR A 306 -1.46 4.29 8.11
C THR A 306 -2.65 5.05 8.69
N VAL A 307 -2.83 5.04 10.01
CA VAL A 307 -3.85 5.85 10.69
C VAL A 307 -3.59 7.33 10.41
N THR A 308 -4.63 8.05 10.00
CA THR A 308 -4.56 9.47 9.62
C THR A 308 -4.74 10.40 10.83
N GLU A 309 -4.63 11.71 10.61
CA GLU A 309 -4.92 12.74 11.62
C GLU A 309 -6.38 12.73 12.08
N LYS A 310 -7.31 12.24 11.25
CA LYS A 310 -8.73 12.17 11.59
C LYS A 310 -9.02 11.15 12.71
N GLY A 311 -8.19 10.11 12.85
CA GLY A 311 -8.26 9.17 13.98
C GLY A 311 -9.56 8.37 14.06
N TYR A 312 -10.07 8.18 15.28
CA TYR A 312 -11.31 7.44 15.57
C TYR A 312 -12.56 8.31 15.41
N GLU A 313 -13.64 7.73 14.88
CA GLU A 313 -14.98 8.33 14.81
C GLU A 313 -16.06 7.25 15.03
N TYR A 314 -17.14 7.59 15.74
CA TYR A 314 -18.35 6.77 15.79
C TYR A 314 -19.34 7.26 14.73
N ARG A 315 -19.63 6.40 13.75
CA ARG A 315 -20.44 6.73 12.57
C ARG A 315 -21.86 6.21 12.70
N ASP A 316 -22.75 7.06 13.18
CA ASP A 316 -24.16 6.71 13.33
C ASP A 316 -24.94 6.54 12.04
N ASP A 317 -24.39 7.04 10.93
CA ASP A 317 -24.93 6.90 9.59
C ASP A 317 -24.72 5.50 9.00
N LEU A 318 -23.82 4.68 9.58
CA LEU A 318 -23.63 3.28 9.19
C LEU A 318 -24.65 2.36 9.88
N ALA A 319 -25.19 1.38 9.14
CA ALA A 319 -26.15 0.44 9.70
C ALA A 319 -25.55 -0.52 10.76
N THR A 320 -24.28 -0.91 10.59
CA THR A 320 -23.50 -1.76 11.51
C THR A 320 -22.01 -1.46 11.36
N PHE A 321 -21.17 -1.84 12.33
CA PHE A 321 -19.73 -1.54 12.33
C PHE A 321 -19.45 -0.04 12.42
N LYS A 322 -20.11 0.61 13.38
CA LYS A 322 -20.11 2.07 13.57
C LYS A 322 -18.80 2.61 14.13
N HIS A 323 -17.95 1.76 14.72
CA HIS A 323 -16.65 2.18 15.24
C HIS A 323 -15.62 2.20 14.13
N VAL A 324 -15.15 3.39 13.77
CA VAL A 324 -14.30 3.63 12.62
C VAL A 324 -12.97 4.26 13.05
N VAL A 325 -11.87 3.86 12.43
CA VAL A 325 -10.57 4.55 12.48
C VAL A 325 -10.13 4.86 11.06
N TYR A 326 -9.90 6.13 10.76
CA TYR A 326 -9.49 6.56 9.42
C TYR A 326 -8.05 6.19 9.12
N VAL A 327 -7.86 5.52 7.99
CA VAL A 327 -6.56 5.04 7.54
C VAL A 327 -6.33 5.42 6.09
N LYS A 328 -5.11 5.87 5.79
CA LYS A 328 -4.60 5.92 4.42
C LYS A 328 -4.08 4.53 4.10
N TRP A 329 -4.74 3.79 3.21
CA TRP A 329 -4.25 2.48 2.78
C TRP A 329 -2.93 2.65 2.02
N ASP A 330 -1.84 2.11 2.58
CA ASP A 330 -0.49 2.19 2.02
C ASP A 330 -0.29 1.12 0.94
N THR A 331 -0.85 -0.07 1.17
CA THR A 331 -0.72 -1.23 0.29
C THR A 331 -1.98 -2.06 0.38
N VAL A 332 -2.50 -2.50 -0.76
CA VAL A 332 -3.58 -3.48 -0.81
C VAL A 332 -3.12 -4.69 -1.61
N TYR A 333 -3.56 -5.85 -1.17
CA TYR A 333 -3.20 -7.11 -1.79
C TYR A 333 -4.41 -7.66 -2.51
N ASN A 334 -4.36 -7.65 -3.84
CA ASN A 334 -5.33 -8.32 -4.68
C ASN A 334 -4.61 -9.22 -5.70
N PRO A 335 -4.59 -10.55 -5.49
CA PRO A 335 -5.25 -11.28 -4.41
C PRO A 335 -4.59 -11.04 -3.03
N ALA A 336 -5.33 -11.32 -1.96
CA ALA A 336 -4.87 -11.13 -0.58
C ALA A 336 -3.54 -11.88 -0.29
N LEU A 337 -2.61 -11.24 0.41
CA LEU A 337 -1.29 -11.78 0.71
C LEU A 337 -1.39 -12.96 1.69
N GLU A 338 -0.92 -14.13 1.26
CA GLU A 338 -0.88 -15.34 2.08
C GLU A 338 0.34 -15.33 3.03
N ILE A 339 0.07 -15.40 4.32
CA ILE A 339 1.04 -15.43 5.43
C ILE A 339 0.95 -16.75 6.21
N PRO A 340 1.99 -17.13 6.99
CA PRO A 340 1.90 -18.25 7.92
C PRO A 340 0.69 -18.11 8.85
N LYS A 341 -0.05 -19.20 9.05
CA LYS A 341 -1.29 -19.22 9.80
C LYS A 341 -1.09 -18.72 11.23
N GLN A 342 -1.79 -17.64 11.59
CA GLN A 342 -1.82 -17.07 12.93
C GLN A 342 -3.04 -17.59 13.68
N GLU A 343 -2.87 -18.64 14.50
CA GLU A 343 -4.02 -19.30 15.16
C GLU A 343 -4.85 -18.34 16.02
N TYR A 344 -4.20 -17.32 16.60
CA TYR A 344 -4.86 -16.33 17.45
C TYR A 344 -5.75 -15.33 16.70
N TRP A 345 -5.58 -15.17 15.39
CA TRP A 345 -6.41 -14.28 14.58
C TRP A 345 -7.86 -14.77 14.47
N GLY A 346 -8.09 -16.07 14.64
CA GLY A 346 -9.44 -16.65 14.53
C GLY A 346 -10.39 -16.27 15.67
N TYR A 347 -9.87 -15.77 16.80
CA TYR A 347 -10.69 -15.40 17.96
C TYR A 347 -10.50 -13.95 18.41
N LYS A 348 -9.51 -13.23 17.87
CA LYS A 348 -9.31 -11.79 18.11
C LYS A 348 -9.69 -10.99 16.89
N THR A 349 -10.46 -9.92 17.05
CA THR A 349 -10.78 -8.95 16.00
C THR A 349 -9.68 -7.90 15.89
N VAL A 350 -9.15 -7.44 17.02
CA VAL A 350 -8.06 -6.47 17.10
C VAL A 350 -6.91 -7.08 17.91
N ALA A 351 -5.67 -6.96 17.42
CA ALA A 351 -4.49 -7.44 18.14
C ALA A 351 -3.19 -6.79 17.63
N LYS A 352 -2.26 -6.49 18.53
CA LYS A 352 -0.89 -6.08 18.13
C LYS A 352 -0.16 -7.17 17.37
N VAL A 353 0.63 -6.74 16.40
CA VAL A 353 1.55 -7.56 15.60
C VAL A 353 2.93 -6.92 15.66
N GLY A 354 4.00 -7.72 15.64
CA GLY A 354 5.36 -7.18 15.67
C GLY A 354 5.77 -6.57 14.32
N LYS A 355 6.35 -5.36 14.31
CA LYS A 355 6.88 -4.70 13.09
C LYS A 355 7.76 -5.62 12.25
N LYS A 356 8.71 -6.33 12.87
CA LYS A 356 9.60 -7.27 12.17
C LYS A 356 8.83 -8.41 11.48
N GLN A 357 7.78 -8.91 12.12
CA GLN A 357 6.95 -9.99 11.59
C GLN A 357 6.16 -9.52 10.36
N VAL A 358 5.62 -8.31 10.39
CA VAL A 358 4.92 -7.72 9.24
C VAL A 358 5.90 -7.51 8.08
N ILE A 359 7.08 -6.94 8.34
CA ILE A 359 8.12 -6.74 7.32
C ILE A 359 8.54 -8.08 6.71
N GLU A 360 8.75 -9.12 7.53
CA GLU A 360 9.10 -10.45 7.05
C GLU A 360 8.02 -11.01 6.11
N TRP A 361 6.73 -10.86 6.45
CA TRP A 361 5.63 -11.29 5.58
C TRP A 361 5.55 -10.53 4.27
N THR A 362 5.82 -9.22 4.29
CA THR A 362 5.71 -8.37 3.10
C THR A 362 6.96 -8.41 2.21
N THR A 363 8.11 -8.87 2.72
CA THR A 363 9.38 -8.90 1.98
C THR A 363 9.76 -10.31 1.50
N SER A 364 9.24 -11.37 2.15
CA SER A 364 9.65 -12.77 1.89
C SER A 364 9.04 -13.41 0.66
N LYS A 365 8.23 -12.70 -0.12
CA LYS A 365 7.71 -13.16 -1.41
C LYS A 365 7.70 -11.98 -2.38
N GLU A 366 8.22 -12.19 -3.60
CA GLU A 366 7.94 -11.35 -4.77
C GLU A 366 6.44 -11.43 -5.10
N VAL A 367 5.60 -10.82 -4.27
CA VAL A 367 4.16 -10.71 -4.48
C VAL A 367 3.90 -9.24 -4.73
N GLU A 368 3.58 -8.92 -5.99
CA GLU A 368 3.03 -7.62 -6.38
C GLU A 368 1.77 -7.34 -5.55
N GLY A 369 1.91 -6.61 -4.45
CA GLY A 369 0.78 -5.89 -3.87
C GLY A 369 0.36 -4.81 -4.85
N THR A 370 -0.92 -4.66 -5.12
CA THR A 370 -1.44 -3.57 -5.94
C THR A 370 -1.50 -2.34 -5.04
N PRO A 371 -0.66 -1.29 -5.24
CA PRO A 371 -0.86 -0.05 -4.52
C PRO A 371 -2.28 0.43 -4.81
N VAL A 372 -3.05 0.79 -3.79
CA VAL A 372 -4.33 1.49 -4.00
C VAL A 372 -3.97 2.79 -4.68
N LYS A 373 -4.25 2.89 -5.98
CA LYS A 373 -4.00 4.11 -6.74
C LYS A 373 -5.05 5.14 -6.32
N HIS A 374 -4.78 5.87 -5.24
CA HIS A 374 -5.38 7.19 -5.10
C HIS A 374 -4.79 8.08 -6.19
N TYR A 375 -5.62 8.48 -7.14
CA TYR A 375 -5.28 9.53 -8.09
C TYR A 375 -5.09 10.83 -7.31
N THR A 376 -4.02 11.56 -7.60
CA THR A 376 -3.83 12.89 -6.98
C THR A 376 -4.90 13.86 -7.50
N SER A 377 -5.19 14.93 -6.77
CA SER A 377 -6.14 15.94 -7.26
C SER A 377 -5.71 16.59 -8.59
N GLU A 378 -4.42 16.58 -8.91
CA GLU A 378 -3.91 17.02 -10.21
C GLU A 378 -4.19 15.98 -11.30
N GLU A 379 -4.00 14.69 -11.00
CA GLU A 379 -4.35 13.60 -11.92
C GLU A 379 -5.85 13.57 -12.20
N GLU A 380 -6.69 13.74 -11.19
CA GLU A 380 -8.14 13.82 -11.38
C GLU A 380 -8.55 14.98 -12.29
N ARG A 381 -8.00 16.19 -12.07
CA ARG A 381 -8.25 17.34 -12.95
C ARG A 381 -7.81 17.06 -14.39
N PHE A 382 -6.66 16.40 -14.56
CA PHE A 382 -6.18 16.00 -15.87
C PHE A 382 -7.10 14.97 -16.53
N PHE A 383 -7.60 13.99 -15.78
CA PHE A 383 -8.55 12.98 -16.25
C PHE A 383 -9.92 13.55 -16.57
N GLU A 384 -10.41 14.52 -15.78
CA GLU A 384 -11.63 15.26 -16.10
C GLU A 384 -11.49 16.06 -17.39
N MET A 385 -10.33 16.66 -17.65
CA MET A 385 -10.05 17.33 -18.92
C MET A 385 -10.05 16.34 -20.09
N ILE A 386 -9.45 15.14 -19.92
CA ILE A 386 -9.51 14.06 -20.89
C ILE A 386 -10.97 13.63 -21.15
N GLU A 387 -11.76 13.41 -20.09
CA GLU A 387 -13.17 13.03 -20.18
C GLU A 387 -13.98 14.09 -20.94
N GLN A 388 -13.81 15.37 -20.62
CA GLN A 388 -14.49 16.46 -21.32
C GLN A 388 -14.13 16.51 -22.81
N ALA A 389 -12.84 16.33 -23.14
CA ALA A 389 -12.37 16.33 -24.51
C ALA A 389 -12.92 15.13 -25.30
N LEU A 390 -12.92 13.94 -24.69
CA LEU A 390 -13.49 12.72 -25.27
C LEU A 390 -15.00 12.82 -25.45
N ASN A 391 -15.75 13.34 -24.46
CA ASN A 391 -17.19 13.55 -24.59
C ASN A 391 -17.54 14.53 -25.72
N ARG A 392 -16.68 15.52 -25.97
CA ARG A 392 -16.91 16.53 -27.01
C ARG A 392 -16.51 16.07 -28.40
N LYS A 393 -15.35 15.41 -28.53
CA LYS A 393 -14.74 15.09 -29.83
C LYS A 393 -14.81 13.62 -30.18
N GLY A 394 -14.93 12.73 -29.21
CA GLY A 394 -14.86 11.28 -29.38
C GLY A 394 -13.42 10.75 -29.44
N GLN A 395 -12.45 11.62 -29.73
CA GLN A 395 -11.06 11.29 -29.89
C GLN A 395 -10.12 12.41 -29.43
N ILE A 396 -9.02 12.02 -28.81
CA ILE A 396 -7.97 12.92 -28.35
C ILE A 396 -6.58 12.47 -28.81
N ILE A 397 -5.62 13.38 -28.75
CA ILE A 397 -4.19 13.11 -28.87
C ILE A 397 -3.50 13.68 -27.63
N LEU A 398 -2.88 12.81 -26.85
CA LEU A 398 -1.92 13.18 -25.81
C LEU A 398 -0.57 13.42 -26.50
N TYR A 399 -0.05 14.65 -26.44
CA TYR A 399 1.20 14.99 -27.13
C TYR A 399 2.19 15.71 -26.23
N GLY A 400 3.47 15.57 -26.52
CA GLY A 400 4.52 16.30 -25.81
C GLY A 400 5.87 15.60 -25.91
N PRO A 401 6.89 16.11 -25.20
CA PRO A 401 8.24 15.58 -25.25
C PRO A 401 8.32 14.11 -24.81
N PRO A 402 9.41 13.38 -25.14
CA PRO A 402 9.55 11.97 -24.78
C PRO A 402 9.68 11.80 -23.26
N GLY A 403 9.25 10.65 -22.75
CA GLY A 403 9.32 10.34 -21.32
C GLY A 403 8.30 11.05 -20.43
N THR A 404 7.29 11.73 -20.98
CA THR A 404 6.22 12.40 -20.20
C THR A 404 5.06 11.49 -19.80
N GLY A 405 5.17 10.18 -20.04
CA GLY A 405 4.20 9.19 -19.55
C GLY A 405 2.85 9.15 -20.29
N LYS A 406 2.75 9.64 -21.53
CA LYS A 406 1.50 9.74 -22.31
C LYS A 406 0.67 8.45 -22.34
N THR A 407 1.26 7.33 -22.77
CA THR A 407 0.57 6.03 -22.86
C THR A 407 0.16 5.52 -21.47
N TYR A 408 1.02 5.74 -20.46
CA TYR A 408 0.72 5.41 -19.08
C TYR A 408 -0.49 6.22 -18.55
N MET A 409 -0.54 7.53 -18.84
CA MET A 409 -1.66 8.41 -18.48
C MET A 409 -2.96 8.03 -19.19
N ALA A 410 -2.91 7.64 -20.48
CA ALA A 410 -4.08 7.13 -21.20
C ALA A 410 -4.69 5.90 -20.52
N ARG A 411 -3.85 4.90 -20.18
CA ARG A 411 -4.29 3.70 -19.47
C ARG A 411 -4.81 4.03 -18.06
N LYS A 412 -4.14 4.94 -17.36
CA LYS A 412 -4.51 5.38 -16.02
C LYS A 412 -5.87 6.10 -16.02
N PHE A 413 -6.13 6.93 -17.03
CA PHE A 413 -7.43 7.56 -17.26
C PHE A 413 -8.55 6.52 -17.46
N ILE A 414 -8.33 5.51 -18.30
CA ILE A 414 -9.35 4.47 -18.57
C ILE A 414 -9.68 3.71 -17.29
N ASN A 415 -8.67 3.38 -16.49
CA ASN A 415 -8.89 2.75 -15.19
C ASN A 415 -9.70 3.65 -14.25
N TRP A 416 -9.32 4.93 -14.11
CA TRP A 416 -10.07 5.92 -13.34
C TRP A 416 -11.52 6.02 -13.80
N LYS A 417 -11.75 6.03 -15.11
CA LYS A 417 -13.08 6.15 -15.71
C LYS A 417 -13.92 4.90 -15.49
N ASN A 418 -13.34 3.71 -15.62
CA ASN A 418 -13.99 2.44 -15.32
C ASN A 418 -14.34 2.32 -13.84
N GLU A 419 -13.46 2.76 -12.95
CA GLU A 419 -13.70 2.83 -11.50
C GLU A 419 -14.83 3.82 -11.18
N LYS A 420 -14.78 5.02 -11.74
CA LYS A 420 -15.82 6.05 -11.64
C LYS A 420 -17.17 5.52 -12.13
N GLU A 421 -17.21 4.84 -13.27
CA GLU A 421 -18.43 4.23 -13.81
C GLU A 421 -18.94 3.06 -12.96
N LYS A 422 -18.06 2.23 -12.39
CA LYS A 422 -18.46 1.21 -11.41
C LYS A 422 -19.07 1.84 -10.16
N LEU A 423 -18.47 2.92 -9.64
CA LEU A 423 -18.99 3.66 -8.49
C LEU A 423 -20.37 4.26 -8.76
N PHE A 424 -20.62 4.76 -9.98
CA PHE A 424 -21.93 5.31 -10.37
C PHE A 424 -22.96 4.23 -10.77
N LYS A 425 -22.53 3.11 -11.36
CA LYS A 425 -23.39 1.95 -11.66
C LYS A 425 -23.76 1.16 -10.39
N ASN A 426 -22.97 1.24 -9.31
CA ASN A 426 -23.20 0.59 -8.01
C ASN A 426 -24.42 1.10 -7.21
N GLN A 427 -25.28 1.97 -7.76
CA GLN A 427 -26.66 2.11 -7.26
C GLN A 427 -27.58 0.95 -7.69
N GLY A 428 -27.13 0.08 -8.61
CA GLY A 428 -27.69 -1.25 -8.89
C GLY A 428 -26.61 -2.31 -8.77
N ASN A 429 -26.82 -3.30 -7.90
CA ASN A 429 -25.87 -4.41 -7.67
C ASN A 429 -25.71 -5.24 -8.96
N PRO A 430 -24.49 -5.64 -9.39
CA PRO A 430 -24.35 -6.59 -10.50
C PRO A 430 -25.05 -7.90 -10.15
N LEU A 431 -25.87 -8.41 -11.08
CA LEU A 431 -26.64 -9.64 -10.93
C LEU A 431 -25.66 -10.83 -10.82
N LYS A 432 -25.79 -11.63 -9.76
CA LYS A 432 -24.95 -12.80 -9.50
C LYS A 432 -25.38 -14.03 -10.30
N THR A 433 -24.47 -15.00 -10.39
CA THR A 433 -24.79 -16.37 -10.81
C THR A 433 -24.74 -17.30 -9.59
N TRP A 434 -25.75 -18.16 -9.46
CA TRP A 434 -25.91 -19.13 -8.38
C TRP A 434 -25.77 -20.55 -8.91
N LEU A 435 -25.48 -21.52 -8.03
CA LEU A 435 -25.63 -22.95 -8.34
C LEU A 435 -26.74 -23.53 -7.47
N MET A 436 -27.71 -24.17 -8.10
CA MET A 436 -28.88 -24.73 -7.42
C MET A 436 -28.97 -26.24 -7.62
N VAL A 437 -29.17 -26.96 -6.52
CA VAL A 437 -29.14 -28.42 -6.45
C VAL A 437 -30.56 -28.97 -6.33
N ALA A 438 -30.93 -29.85 -7.26
CA ALA A 438 -32.17 -30.63 -7.21
C ALA A 438 -31.86 -32.14 -7.18
N SER A 439 -32.40 -32.88 -6.20
CA SER A 439 -32.15 -34.33 -6.06
C SER A 439 -33.25 -35.17 -6.71
N GLU A 440 -32.88 -36.24 -7.43
CA GLU A 440 -33.82 -37.22 -7.97
C GLU A 440 -34.50 -38.09 -6.90
N SER A 441 -33.97 -38.10 -5.66
CA SER A 441 -34.42 -39.00 -4.57
C SER A 441 -35.65 -38.52 -3.79
N THR A 442 -36.23 -37.38 -4.18
CA THR A 442 -37.44 -36.80 -3.59
C THR A 442 -38.45 -36.61 -4.70
N ASP A 443 -39.65 -37.20 -4.57
CA ASP A 443 -40.70 -37.29 -5.60
C ASP A 443 -41.29 -35.96 -6.13
N ASP A 444 -40.65 -34.80 -5.90
CA ASP A 444 -41.27 -33.49 -6.10
C ASP A 444 -40.70 -32.61 -7.25
N PHE A 445 -39.46 -32.77 -7.73
CA PHE A 445 -38.94 -31.88 -8.82
C PHE A 445 -37.75 -32.43 -9.62
N ARG A 446 -37.70 -32.11 -10.92
CA ARG A 446 -36.55 -32.37 -11.82
C ARG A 446 -36.28 -31.19 -12.75
N TRP A 447 -35.01 -30.81 -12.96
CA TRP A 447 -34.65 -29.68 -13.84
C TRP A 447 -35.19 -29.86 -15.25
N GLU A 448 -35.23 -31.10 -15.74
CA GLU A 448 -35.77 -31.52 -17.04
C GLU A 448 -37.26 -31.16 -17.24
N GLN A 449 -37.98 -30.79 -16.18
CA GLN A 449 -39.39 -30.38 -16.26
C GLN A 449 -39.56 -28.89 -16.59
N ILE A 450 -38.59 -28.05 -16.21
CA ILE A 450 -38.67 -26.59 -16.32
C ILE A 450 -37.66 -25.95 -17.25
N LEU A 451 -36.52 -26.62 -17.50
CA LEU A 451 -35.58 -26.20 -18.53
C LEU A 451 -36.35 -26.11 -19.87
N ASP A 452 -36.01 -25.08 -20.65
CA ASP A 452 -36.71 -24.70 -21.89
C ASP A 452 -38.06 -23.99 -21.66
N GLY A 453 -38.13 -23.15 -20.63
CA GLY A 453 -39.03 -21.99 -20.60
C GLY A 453 -40.19 -22.02 -19.59
N LYS A 454 -40.28 -23.01 -18.70
CA LYS A 454 -41.33 -23.01 -17.65
C LYS A 454 -40.86 -22.38 -16.35
N GLU A 455 -41.81 -21.86 -15.60
CA GLU A 455 -41.61 -21.24 -14.30
C GLU A 455 -42.07 -22.18 -13.18
N GLU A 456 -41.31 -22.24 -12.10
CA GLU A 456 -41.64 -23.03 -10.92
C GLU A 456 -41.21 -22.33 -9.63
N ARG A 457 -42.02 -22.50 -8.58
CA ARG A 457 -41.79 -21.90 -7.27
C ARG A 457 -41.06 -22.90 -6.37
N TRP A 458 -39.93 -22.47 -5.82
CA TRP A 458 -39.06 -23.35 -5.02
C TRP A 458 -39.11 -23.04 -3.53
N ASN A 459 -39.55 -24.00 -2.72
CA ASN A 459 -39.63 -23.87 -1.26
C ASN A 459 -38.30 -24.21 -0.58
N THR A 460 -37.93 -23.46 0.47
CA THR A 460 -36.71 -23.73 1.23
C THR A 460 -36.82 -25.01 2.07
N LYS A 461 -35.88 -25.95 1.91
CA LYS A 461 -35.73 -27.11 2.83
C LYS A 461 -34.49 -26.99 3.73
N THR A 462 -33.40 -26.34 3.28
CA THR A 462 -32.17 -26.10 4.08
C THR A 462 -31.40 -24.88 3.55
N VAL A 463 -30.84 -24.05 4.45
CA VAL A 463 -30.07 -22.80 4.16
C VAL A 463 -30.92 -21.64 3.61
N VAL A 464 -31.78 -21.08 4.48
CA VAL A 464 -32.68 -19.95 4.17
C VAL A 464 -31.94 -18.66 3.77
N ARG A 465 -30.68 -18.48 4.20
CA ARG A 465 -29.95 -17.22 4.04
C ARG A 465 -29.64 -16.87 2.59
N ASN A 466 -29.35 -17.86 1.73
CA ASN A 466 -29.00 -17.59 0.32
C ASN A 466 -30.25 -17.24 -0.50
N PHE A 467 -31.38 -17.89 -0.21
CA PHE A 467 -32.67 -17.56 -0.83
C PHE A 467 -33.11 -16.12 -0.54
N LYS A 468 -32.78 -15.58 0.64
CA LYS A 468 -33.05 -14.16 0.97
C LYS A 468 -32.18 -13.16 0.22
N ASN A 469 -31.10 -13.61 -0.42
CA ASN A 469 -30.10 -12.76 -1.06
C ASN A 469 -30.18 -12.76 -2.59
N VAL A 470 -31.05 -13.58 -3.19
CA VAL A 470 -31.22 -13.59 -4.65
C VAL A 470 -31.96 -12.35 -5.14
N LYS A 471 -31.66 -11.92 -6.36
CA LYS A 471 -32.32 -10.80 -7.04
C LYS A 471 -32.92 -11.28 -8.36
N LYS A 472 -34.03 -10.64 -8.75
CA LYS A 472 -34.63 -10.85 -10.07
C LYS A 472 -33.60 -10.57 -11.18
N GLY A 473 -33.47 -11.47 -12.15
CA GLY A 473 -32.51 -11.41 -13.25
C GLY A 473 -31.22 -12.21 -13.01
N GLU A 474 -30.96 -12.66 -11.77
CA GLU A 474 -29.78 -13.47 -11.46
C GLU A 474 -29.89 -14.88 -12.08
N LYS A 475 -28.76 -15.40 -12.58
CA LYS A 475 -28.72 -16.69 -13.26
C LYS A 475 -28.46 -17.83 -12.28
N ILE A 476 -28.92 -19.02 -12.64
CA ILE A 476 -28.74 -20.25 -11.89
C ILE A 476 -28.12 -21.30 -12.82
N LEU A 477 -26.97 -21.82 -12.42
CA LEU A 477 -26.44 -23.09 -12.91
C LEU A 477 -27.24 -24.24 -12.28
N CYS A 478 -27.95 -24.97 -13.12
CA CYS A 478 -28.83 -26.06 -12.71
C CYS A 478 -28.00 -27.33 -12.48
N TYR A 479 -27.87 -27.75 -11.22
CA TYR A 479 -27.17 -28.99 -10.86
C TYR A 479 -28.14 -30.10 -10.47
N ARG A 480 -28.01 -31.25 -11.13
CA ARG A 480 -28.72 -32.48 -10.79
C ARG A 480 -27.94 -33.27 -9.75
N GLY A 481 -28.52 -33.45 -8.56
CA GLY A 481 -27.98 -34.20 -7.43
C GLY A 481 -28.46 -35.66 -7.41
N GLY A 482 -27.65 -36.55 -6.82
CA GLY A 482 -27.90 -37.99 -6.77
C GLY A 482 -26.62 -38.80 -6.99
N SER A 483 -26.62 -40.10 -6.66
CA SER A 483 -25.42 -40.95 -6.72
C SER A 483 -25.12 -41.56 -8.09
N ALA A 484 -26.08 -41.59 -9.01
CA ALA A 484 -25.94 -42.29 -10.30
C ALA A 484 -25.68 -41.36 -11.51
N ARG A 485 -26.12 -40.10 -11.48
CA ARG A 485 -26.15 -39.23 -12.68
C ARG A 485 -26.00 -37.73 -12.40
N ASN A 486 -25.07 -37.37 -11.51
CA ASN A 486 -24.88 -35.98 -11.10
C ASN A 486 -24.10 -35.14 -12.13
N ALA A 487 -24.69 -34.02 -12.53
CA ALA A 487 -24.16 -33.15 -13.59
C ALA A 487 -24.75 -31.74 -13.50
N LEU A 488 -24.09 -30.78 -14.15
CA LEU A 488 -24.74 -29.53 -14.57
C LEU A 488 -25.54 -29.80 -15.84
N VAL A 489 -26.79 -29.36 -15.86
CA VAL A 489 -27.77 -29.75 -16.88
C VAL A 489 -28.38 -28.58 -17.65
N GLY A 490 -28.13 -27.34 -17.22
CA GLY A 490 -28.68 -26.16 -17.89
C GLY A 490 -28.55 -24.87 -17.08
N ILE A 491 -29.22 -23.83 -17.59
CA ILE A 491 -29.29 -22.50 -17.01
C ILE A 491 -30.76 -22.16 -16.71
N ALA A 492 -30.98 -21.55 -15.55
CA ALA A 492 -32.24 -20.95 -15.15
C ALA A 492 -32.02 -19.50 -14.69
N GLU A 493 -33.10 -18.77 -14.42
CA GLU A 493 -33.09 -17.38 -14.00
C GLU A 493 -34.09 -17.15 -12.87
N ILE A 494 -33.74 -16.28 -11.91
CA ILE A 494 -34.63 -15.80 -10.86
C ILE A 494 -35.60 -14.77 -11.45
N VAL A 495 -36.89 -15.06 -11.44
CA VAL A 495 -37.93 -14.19 -12.05
C VAL A 495 -38.77 -13.41 -11.04
N GLY A 496 -38.67 -13.75 -9.74
CA GLY A 496 -39.35 -13.06 -8.65
C GLY A 496 -38.47 -12.92 -7.40
N GLU A 497 -38.83 -12.00 -6.51
CA GLU A 497 -38.15 -11.83 -5.22
C GLU A 497 -38.48 -12.98 -4.26
N TYR A 498 -37.71 -13.09 -3.17
CA TYR A 498 -37.98 -14.06 -2.13
C TYR A 498 -39.25 -13.70 -1.34
N GLU A 499 -40.28 -14.54 -1.45
CA GLU A 499 -41.57 -14.38 -0.76
C GLU A 499 -42.05 -15.74 -0.23
N ASP A 500 -42.69 -15.76 0.94
CA ASP A 500 -43.29 -16.95 1.56
C ASP A 500 -42.37 -18.19 1.60
N GLU A 501 -41.11 -18.00 2.03
CA GLU A 501 -40.09 -19.06 2.09
C GLU A 501 -39.77 -19.72 0.73
N SER A 502 -39.99 -19.00 -0.36
CA SER A 502 -39.79 -19.49 -1.72
C SER A 502 -39.17 -18.47 -2.68
N ILE A 503 -38.59 -18.96 -3.78
CA ILE A 503 -38.15 -18.14 -4.93
C ILE A 503 -38.82 -18.64 -6.20
N LEU A 504 -39.11 -17.74 -7.14
CA LEU A 504 -39.65 -18.11 -8.45
C LEU A 504 -38.50 -18.22 -9.45
N VAL A 505 -38.36 -19.40 -10.06
CA VAL A 505 -37.27 -19.73 -11.00
C VAL A 505 -37.88 -20.06 -12.36
N LYS A 506 -37.28 -19.55 -13.43
CA LYS A 506 -37.64 -19.88 -14.81
C LYS A 506 -36.48 -20.60 -15.49
N GLY A 507 -36.74 -21.77 -16.08
CA GLY A 507 -35.74 -22.43 -16.90
C GLY A 507 -35.44 -21.60 -18.15
N VAL A 508 -34.16 -21.33 -18.39
CA VAL A 508 -33.71 -20.59 -19.58
C VAL A 508 -33.45 -21.58 -20.70
N ARG A 509 -32.53 -22.53 -20.48
CA ARG A 509 -32.13 -23.49 -21.50
C ARG A 509 -31.40 -24.69 -20.89
N SER A 510 -31.65 -25.88 -21.44
CA SER A 510 -30.84 -27.07 -21.19
C SER A 510 -29.46 -27.00 -21.86
N PHE A 511 -28.46 -27.65 -21.29
CA PHE A 511 -27.17 -27.85 -21.97
C PHE A 511 -27.30 -28.90 -23.06
N ASP A 512 -26.70 -28.66 -24.22
CA ASP A 512 -26.69 -29.60 -25.34
C ASP A 512 -25.95 -30.89 -24.94
N THR A 513 -24.89 -30.74 -24.14
CA THR A 513 -24.19 -31.84 -23.45
C THR A 513 -24.05 -31.49 -21.96
N GLU A 514 -24.64 -32.32 -21.09
CA GLU A 514 -24.51 -32.17 -19.64
C GLU A 514 -23.05 -32.25 -19.20
N ILE A 515 -22.64 -31.48 -18.18
CA ILE A 515 -21.28 -31.51 -17.63
C ILE A 515 -21.27 -32.38 -16.37
N PRO A 516 -20.74 -33.62 -16.41
CA PRO A 516 -20.71 -34.51 -15.25
C PRO A 516 -19.95 -33.93 -14.06
N TYR A 517 -20.43 -34.20 -12.84
CA TYR A 517 -19.78 -33.73 -11.61
C TYR A 517 -18.31 -34.12 -11.53
N LYS A 518 -17.95 -35.31 -12.03
CA LYS A 518 -16.57 -35.81 -12.04
C LYS A 518 -15.58 -34.93 -12.81
N GLU A 519 -16.05 -34.12 -13.76
CA GLU A 519 -15.21 -33.27 -14.61
C GLU A 519 -14.86 -31.94 -13.93
N PHE A 520 -15.75 -31.40 -13.11
CA PHE A 520 -15.50 -30.14 -12.42
C PHE A 520 -15.30 -30.25 -10.90
N LYS A 521 -15.61 -31.39 -10.26
CA LYS A 521 -15.49 -31.56 -8.80
C LYS A 521 -14.08 -31.29 -8.27
N ASP A 522 -13.07 -31.51 -9.11
CA ASP A 522 -11.67 -31.39 -8.74
C ASP A 522 -11.03 -30.06 -9.15
N LEU A 523 -11.74 -29.25 -9.94
CA LEU A 523 -11.30 -27.93 -10.39
C LEU A 523 -11.08 -26.98 -9.20
N PRO A 524 -9.94 -26.28 -9.13
CA PRO A 524 -9.68 -25.26 -8.12
C PRO A 524 -10.78 -24.19 -8.04
N GLU A 525 -11.28 -23.78 -9.20
CA GLU A 525 -12.33 -22.78 -9.39
C GLU A 525 -13.60 -23.24 -8.68
N TYR A 526 -14.05 -24.47 -8.94
CA TYR A 526 -15.18 -25.08 -8.26
C TYR A 526 -14.97 -25.27 -6.75
N LYS A 527 -13.82 -25.82 -6.33
CA LYS A 527 -13.49 -26.07 -4.91
C LYS A 527 -13.48 -24.78 -4.08
N SER A 528 -13.22 -23.64 -4.70
CA SER A 528 -13.22 -22.33 -4.05
C SER A 528 -14.63 -21.75 -3.80
N THR A 529 -15.65 -22.21 -4.54
CA THR A 529 -17.06 -21.81 -4.38
C THR A 529 -17.70 -22.32 -3.07
N GLN A 530 -18.86 -21.78 -2.70
CA GLN A 530 -19.63 -22.31 -1.57
C GLN A 530 -20.09 -23.76 -1.84
N ALA A 531 -20.50 -24.04 -3.08
CA ALA A 531 -20.93 -25.36 -3.54
C ALA A 531 -19.81 -26.41 -3.39
N GLY A 532 -18.60 -26.09 -3.85
CA GLY A 532 -17.43 -26.96 -3.74
C GLY A 532 -17.01 -27.24 -2.30
N LYS A 533 -16.98 -26.21 -1.44
CA LYS A 533 -16.66 -26.37 0.00
C LYS A 533 -17.67 -27.23 0.74
N MET A 534 -18.94 -27.14 0.36
CA MET A 534 -20.03 -27.90 0.98
C MET A 534 -20.30 -29.24 0.29
N GLY A 535 -19.59 -29.55 -0.81
CA GLY A 535 -19.80 -30.75 -1.60
C GLY A 535 -21.24 -30.89 -2.11
N ASN A 536 -21.84 -29.77 -2.54
CA ASN A 536 -23.25 -29.67 -2.97
C ASN A 536 -24.27 -30.12 -1.90
N ARG A 537 -23.92 -30.11 -0.60
CA ARG A 537 -24.84 -30.44 0.51
C ARG A 537 -25.67 -29.22 0.90
N GLY A 538 -26.81 -29.03 0.24
CA GLY A 538 -27.67 -27.84 0.36
C GLY A 538 -28.45 -27.61 -0.92
N THR A 539 -29.17 -26.50 -1.02
CA THR A 539 -30.10 -26.26 -2.15
C THR A 539 -29.64 -25.14 -3.09
N LEU A 540 -29.14 -24.02 -2.57
CA LEU A 540 -28.71 -22.87 -3.38
C LEU A 540 -27.38 -22.34 -2.85
N PHE A 541 -26.40 -22.18 -3.73
CA PHE A 541 -25.03 -21.81 -3.41
C PHE A 541 -24.55 -20.64 -4.24
N GLU A 542 -23.81 -19.75 -3.60
CA GLU A 542 -23.05 -18.73 -4.32
C GLU A 542 -21.85 -19.40 -5.03
N VAL A 543 -21.73 -19.14 -6.32
CA VAL A 543 -20.56 -19.50 -7.13
C VAL A 543 -19.82 -18.22 -7.52
N ASN A 544 -18.54 -18.37 -7.84
CA ASN A 544 -17.70 -17.24 -8.27
C ASN A 544 -17.58 -17.23 -9.80
N ASP A 545 -17.16 -16.08 -10.33
CA ASP A 545 -17.05 -15.87 -11.77
C ASP A 545 -16.04 -16.83 -12.41
N GLN A 546 -14.95 -17.18 -11.71
CA GLN A 546 -13.96 -18.13 -12.22
C GLN A 546 -14.57 -19.52 -12.48
N PHE A 547 -15.47 -19.99 -11.62
CA PHE A 547 -16.16 -21.24 -11.85
C PHE A 547 -17.17 -21.12 -12.99
N VAL A 548 -17.84 -19.97 -13.12
CA VAL A 548 -18.75 -19.71 -14.25
C VAL A 548 -17.98 -19.72 -15.57
N ASP A 549 -16.79 -19.10 -15.63
CA ASP A 549 -15.93 -19.10 -16.81
C ASP A 549 -15.42 -20.51 -17.16
N ALA A 550 -15.02 -21.30 -16.18
CA ALA A 550 -14.65 -22.70 -16.42
C ALA A 550 -15.82 -23.52 -17.01
N VAL A 551 -17.05 -23.26 -16.54
CA VAL A 551 -18.26 -23.86 -17.11
C VAL A 551 -18.49 -23.39 -18.55
N LYS A 552 -18.29 -22.09 -18.85
CA LYS A 552 -18.37 -21.57 -20.23
C LYS A 552 -17.37 -22.21 -21.17
N GLU A 553 -16.10 -22.28 -20.76
CA GLU A 553 -15.04 -22.89 -21.58
C GLU A 553 -15.39 -24.34 -21.90
N THR A 554 -15.88 -25.09 -20.90
CA THR A 554 -16.34 -26.47 -21.09
C THR A 554 -17.52 -26.55 -22.08
N LEU A 555 -18.48 -25.62 -22.01
CA LEU A 555 -19.60 -25.56 -22.95
C LEU A 555 -19.12 -25.25 -24.39
N ILE A 556 -18.17 -24.32 -24.54
CA ILE A 556 -17.55 -24.01 -25.85
C ILE A 556 -16.82 -25.24 -26.40
N GLU A 557 -16.05 -25.95 -25.56
CA GLU A 557 -15.39 -27.20 -25.94
C GLU A 557 -16.38 -28.28 -26.39
N TYR A 558 -17.58 -28.32 -25.77
CA TYR A 558 -18.66 -29.22 -26.15
C TYR A 558 -19.48 -28.72 -27.35
N GLY A 559 -19.16 -27.55 -27.89
CA GLY A 559 -19.84 -26.94 -29.04
C GLY A 559 -21.15 -26.22 -28.70
N ASP A 560 -21.47 -26.04 -27.41
CA ASP A 560 -22.67 -25.37 -26.92
C ASP A 560 -22.43 -23.85 -26.76
N ILE A 561 -22.25 -23.19 -27.89
CA ILE A 561 -21.91 -21.76 -27.97
C ILE A 561 -23.05 -20.89 -27.43
N GLU A 562 -24.30 -21.33 -27.60
CA GLU A 562 -25.47 -20.55 -27.18
C GLU A 562 -25.61 -20.51 -25.65
N ASN A 563 -25.42 -21.63 -24.93
CA ASN A 563 -25.37 -21.59 -23.46
C ASN A 563 -24.14 -20.84 -22.91
N ALA A 564 -22.99 -20.95 -23.58
CA ALA A 564 -21.80 -20.17 -23.21
C ALA A 564 -22.05 -18.66 -23.33
N THR A 565 -22.72 -18.22 -24.40
CA THR A 565 -23.11 -16.82 -24.63
C THR A 565 -24.11 -16.32 -23.58
N ILE A 566 -25.07 -17.16 -23.16
CA ILE A 566 -26.03 -16.81 -22.09
C ILE A 566 -25.31 -16.51 -20.76
N LEU A 567 -24.21 -17.23 -20.47
CA LEU A 567 -23.37 -16.98 -19.29
C LEU A 567 -22.43 -15.77 -19.47
N ASP A 568 -22.15 -15.33 -20.70
CA ASP A 568 -21.12 -14.33 -20.99
C ASP A 568 -21.53 -12.89 -20.65
N ASN A 569 -22.83 -12.61 -20.61
CA ASN A 569 -23.39 -11.30 -20.26
C ASN A 569 -23.12 -10.84 -18.80
N HIS A 570 -22.32 -11.57 -18.00
CA HIS A 570 -22.07 -11.29 -16.57
C HIS A 570 -20.61 -11.34 -16.10
N VAL A 571 -19.61 -11.50 -16.98
CA VAL A 571 -18.18 -11.47 -16.60
C VAL A 571 -17.45 -10.28 -17.24
N SER A 572 -16.52 -9.68 -16.51
CA SER A 572 -15.87 -8.38 -16.80
C SER A 572 -15.47 -8.15 -18.26
N GLN A 573 -16.05 -7.11 -18.89
CA GLN A 573 -15.67 -6.65 -20.22
C GLN A 573 -14.27 -6.04 -20.24
N ASN A 574 -13.34 -6.64 -20.99
CA ASN A 574 -12.14 -5.90 -21.44
C ASN A 574 -12.59 -4.85 -22.48
N ASN A 575 -12.83 -3.62 -22.00
CA ASN A 575 -13.32 -2.47 -22.77
C ASN A 575 -12.18 -1.55 -23.28
N MET A 576 -10.95 -2.06 -23.31
CA MET A 576 -9.77 -1.35 -23.79
C MET A 576 -8.99 -2.21 -24.80
N GLU A 577 -8.51 -1.58 -25.87
CA GLU A 577 -7.58 -2.18 -26.83
C GLU A 577 -6.44 -1.19 -27.16
N ILE A 578 -5.26 -1.69 -27.50
CA ILE A 578 -4.09 -0.86 -27.81
C ILE A 578 -3.36 -1.35 -29.07
N CYS A 579 -2.93 -0.41 -29.90
CA CYS A 579 -2.00 -0.68 -30.99
C CYS A 579 -0.93 0.42 -31.07
N THR A 580 0.19 0.14 -31.74
CA THR A 580 1.27 1.12 -31.98
C THR A 580 1.46 1.31 -33.47
N PHE A 581 1.42 2.56 -33.94
CA PHE A 581 1.68 2.86 -35.34
C PHE A 581 3.18 2.89 -35.63
N HIS A 582 3.53 2.34 -36.80
CA HIS A 582 4.88 2.34 -37.34
C HIS A 582 4.82 2.61 -38.86
N PRO A 583 5.94 2.96 -39.52
CA PRO A 583 5.94 3.35 -40.94
C PRO A 583 5.30 2.32 -41.89
N SER A 584 5.40 1.04 -41.54
CA SER A 584 4.82 -0.06 -42.32
C SER A 584 3.37 -0.42 -41.95
N TYR A 585 2.75 0.24 -40.98
CA TYR A 585 1.40 -0.09 -40.50
C TYR A 585 0.37 0.37 -41.55
N GLN A 586 -0.54 -0.50 -41.96
CA GLN A 586 -1.42 -0.25 -43.09
C GLN A 586 -2.90 -0.30 -42.73
N TYR A 587 -3.74 0.06 -43.70
CA TYR A 587 -5.19 -0.06 -43.60
C TYR A 587 -5.62 -1.52 -43.34
N GLU A 588 -4.89 -2.44 -43.97
CA GLU A 588 -5.11 -3.88 -43.96
C GLU A 588 -4.98 -4.49 -42.55
N ASP A 589 -4.12 -3.92 -41.71
CA ASP A 589 -3.91 -4.36 -40.32
C ASP A 589 -4.94 -3.73 -39.37
N PHE A 590 -5.39 -2.52 -39.69
CA PHE A 590 -6.26 -1.71 -38.84
C PHE A 590 -7.74 -2.05 -39.03
N LEU A 591 -8.20 -2.15 -40.28
CA LEU A 591 -9.61 -2.31 -40.63
C LEU A 591 -9.93 -3.66 -41.26
N GLU A 592 -9.36 -3.98 -42.42
CA GLU A 592 -9.53 -5.27 -43.08
C GLU A 592 -8.52 -5.48 -44.21
N GLY A 593 -8.01 -6.70 -44.33
CA GLY A 593 -6.95 -7.05 -45.27
C GLY A 593 -6.98 -8.51 -45.68
N TYR A 594 -6.60 -8.79 -46.94
CA TYR A 594 -6.37 -10.17 -47.38
C TYR A 594 -5.02 -10.68 -46.87
N LYS A 595 -5.04 -11.73 -46.05
CA LYS A 595 -3.83 -12.41 -45.57
C LYS A 595 -3.66 -13.79 -46.21
N PRO A 596 -2.42 -14.21 -46.50
CA PRO A 596 -2.15 -15.55 -46.99
C PRO A 596 -2.41 -16.59 -45.89
N VAL A 597 -3.20 -17.61 -46.21
CA VAL A 597 -3.44 -18.78 -45.36
C VAL A 597 -2.98 -20.03 -46.09
N HIS A 598 -2.37 -20.96 -45.34
CA HIS A 598 -1.98 -22.26 -45.88
C HIS A 598 -3.26 -23.07 -46.14
N SER A 599 -3.46 -23.52 -47.38
CA SER A 599 -4.47 -24.55 -47.66
C SER A 599 -3.86 -25.94 -47.51
N ASP A 600 -4.69 -26.91 -47.13
CA ASP A 600 -4.30 -28.32 -46.95
C ASP A 600 -3.67 -28.96 -48.21
N ASN A 601 -3.83 -28.31 -49.37
CA ASN A 601 -3.31 -28.76 -50.67
C ASN A 601 -1.95 -28.13 -51.06
N GLY A 602 -1.28 -27.42 -50.15
CA GLY A 602 0.04 -26.79 -50.41
C GLY A 602 -0.01 -25.50 -51.25
N ASN A 603 -1.20 -25.02 -51.61
CA ASN A 603 -1.40 -23.73 -52.27
C ASN A 603 -1.60 -22.62 -51.23
N ILE A 604 -1.13 -21.41 -51.55
CA ILE A 604 -1.42 -20.20 -50.77
C ILE A 604 -2.80 -19.68 -51.18
N ALA A 605 -3.75 -19.64 -50.25
CA ALA A 605 -5.03 -18.97 -50.43
C ALA A 605 -5.02 -17.62 -49.71
N PHE A 606 -5.83 -16.65 -50.16
CA PHE A 606 -5.99 -15.38 -49.47
C PHE A 606 -7.33 -15.35 -48.73
N LYS A 607 -7.29 -15.15 -47.42
CA LYS A 607 -8.48 -14.98 -46.59
C LYS A 607 -8.59 -13.52 -46.17
N LEU A 608 -9.79 -12.96 -46.30
CA LEU A 608 -10.06 -11.63 -45.77
C LEU A 608 -10.13 -11.75 -44.24
N GLU A 609 -9.33 -10.95 -43.55
CA GLU A 609 -9.33 -10.86 -42.10
C GLU A 609 -9.70 -9.44 -41.66
N LYS A 610 -10.48 -9.35 -40.59
CA LYS A 610 -10.80 -8.08 -39.95
C LYS A 610 -9.58 -7.60 -39.17
N GLY A 611 -9.28 -6.31 -39.30
CA GLY A 611 -8.22 -5.65 -38.55
C GLY A 611 -8.64 -5.35 -37.11
N ILE A 612 -7.67 -4.95 -36.31
CA ILE A 612 -7.83 -4.80 -34.85
C ILE A 612 -8.89 -3.75 -34.47
N PHE A 613 -8.97 -2.62 -35.19
CA PHE A 613 -9.94 -1.58 -34.91
C PHE A 613 -11.35 -2.01 -35.29
N ARG A 614 -11.49 -2.72 -36.41
CA ARG A 614 -12.79 -3.23 -36.87
C ARG A 614 -13.37 -4.23 -35.87
N LEU A 615 -12.56 -5.21 -35.43
CA LEU A 615 -12.98 -6.19 -34.41
C LEU A 615 -13.42 -5.51 -33.12
N PHE A 616 -12.66 -4.52 -32.65
CA PHE A 616 -12.98 -3.82 -31.42
C PHE A 616 -14.21 -2.90 -31.54
N ALA A 617 -14.42 -2.27 -32.69
CA ALA A 617 -15.59 -1.46 -32.96
C ALA A 617 -16.87 -2.29 -33.02
N GLU A 618 -16.83 -3.46 -33.67
CA GLU A 618 -17.96 -4.40 -33.68
C GLU A 618 -18.27 -4.89 -32.24
N LYS A 619 -17.25 -5.21 -31.45
CA LYS A 619 -17.42 -5.56 -30.02
C LYS A 619 -18.05 -4.43 -29.20
N ALA A 620 -17.68 -3.18 -29.45
CA ALA A 620 -18.26 -2.02 -28.77
C ALA A 620 -19.73 -1.81 -29.17
N GLN A 621 -20.08 -2.11 -30.42
CA GLN A 621 -21.45 -2.02 -30.93
C GLN A 621 -22.37 -3.08 -30.32
N GLU A 622 -21.86 -4.28 -30.00
CA GLU A 622 -22.62 -5.33 -29.31
C GLU A 622 -22.97 -4.96 -27.85
N ASN A 623 -22.31 -3.96 -27.26
CA ASN A 623 -22.53 -3.55 -25.88
C ASN A 623 -22.60 -2.02 -25.69
N GLU A 624 -23.74 -1.43 -26.04
CA GLU A 624 -23.96 0.02 -26.00
C GLU A 624 -23.93 0.62 -24.58
N ASP A 625 -24.15 -0.19 -23.53
CA ASP A 625 -24.21 0.26 -22.13
C ASP A 625 -22.83 0.53 -21.49
N SER A 626 -21.75 0.21 -22.20
CA SER A 626 -20.38 0.37 -21.74
C SER A 626 -19.56 1.22 -22.69
N ASN A 627 -18.67 2.04 -22.13
CA ASN A 627 -17.72 2.81 -22.92
C ASN A 627 -16.50 1.93 -23.27
N TYR A 628 -16.04 2.04 -24.52
CA TYR A 628 -14.88 1.33 -25.05
C TYR A 628 -13.77 2.32 -25.43
N TYR A 629 -12.52 1.95 -25.23
CA TYR A 629 -11.38 2.83 -25.42
C TYR A 629 -10.31 2.18 -26.30
N PHE A 630 -9.96 2.82 -27.40
CA PHE A 630 -8.92 2.35 -28.32
C PHE A 630 -7.70 3.28 -28.28
N ILE A 631 -6.57 2.77 -27.78
CA ILE A 631 -5.32 3.53 -27.69
C ILE A 631 -4.49 3.30 -28.96
N ILE A 632 -4.03 4.40 -29.57
CA ILE A 632 -3.11 4.39 -30.71
C ILE A 632 -1.80 5.05 -30.28
N ASP A 633 -0.83 4.22 -29.92
CA ASP A 633 0.49 4.69 -29.53
C ASP A 633 1.30 5.12 -30.77
N GLU A 634 2.12 6.16 -30.62
CA GLU A 634 2.98 6.69 -31.70
C GLU A 634 2.20 7.02 -32.99
N LEU A 635 1.02 7.64 -32.85
CA LEU A 635 0.06 7.91 -33.93
C LEU A 635 0.72 8.56 -35.17
N ASN A 636 1.66 9.46 -34.95
CA ASN A 636 2.34 10.23 -35.99
C ASN A 636 3.41 9.42 -36.77
N ARG A 637 3.84 8.25 -36.29
CA ARG A 637 4.79 7.38 -37.02
C ARG A 637 4.14 6.62 -38.18
N GLY A 638 2.81 6.52 -38.18
CA GLY A 638 2.01 5.94 -39.26
C GLY A 638 1.53 6.99 -40.28
N ASN A 639 1.17 6.54 -41.48
CA ASN A 639 0.45 7.39 -42.43
C ASN A 639 -1.05 7.43 -42.06
N VAL A 640 -1.40 8.25 -41.06
CA VAL A 640 -2.75 8.30 -40.46
C VAL A 640 -3.86 8.41 -41.51
N PRO A 641 -3.82 9.32 -42.51
CA PRO A 641 -4.86 9.36 -43.55
C PRO A 641 -5.02 8.05 -44.32
N LYS A 642 -3.92 7.35 -44.60
CA LYS A 642 -3.95 6.07 -45.33
C LYS A 642 -4.48 4.93 -44.45
N ILE A 643 -4.09 4.89 -43.18
CA ILE A 643 -4.49 3.83 -42.24
C ILE A 643 -5.99 3.93 -41.92
N PHE A 644 -6.49 5.15 -41.68
CA PHE A 644 -7.92 5.37 -41.40
C PHE A 644 -8.80 5.35 -42.66
N GLY A 645 -8.25 5.46 -43.87
CA GLY A 645 -9.01 5.39 -45.11
C GLY A 645 -10.28 6.26 -45.09
N GLU A 646 -11.42 5.65 -45.41
CA GLU A 646 -12.74 6.28 -45.44
C GLU A 646 -13.34 6.55 -44.05
N ILE A 647 -12.96 5.78 -43.02
CA ILE A 647 -13.52 5.92 -41.67
C ILE A 647 -13.02 7.18 -40.96
N ILE A 648 -12.01 7.87 -41.51
CA ILE A 648 -11.53 9.17 -41.02
C ILE A 648 -12.67 10.19 -40.88
N THR A 649 -13.71 10.08 -41.71
CA THR A 649 -14.89 10.94 -41.64
C THR A 649 -15.85 10.56 -40.52
N LEU A 650 -15.88 9.27 -40.14
CA LEU A 650 -16.74 8.71 -39.08
C LEU A 650 -16.21 8.97 -37.67
N LEU A 651 -14.97 9.47 -37.53
CA LEU A 651 -14.41 9.85 -36.24
C LEU A 651 -15.22 10.97 -35.57
N GLU A 652 -15.78 11.90 -36.36
CA GLU A 652 -16.56 13.01 -35.82
C GLU A 652 -17.83 12.49 -35.11
N MET A 653 -18.10 12.94 -33.88
CA MET A 653 -19.19 12.42 -33.04
C MET A 653 -20.56 12.45 -33.72
N ASP A 654 -20.84 13.46 -34.54
CA ASP A 654 -22.08 13.63 -35.30
C ASP A 654 -22.19 12.68 -36.50
N LYS A 655 -21.09 12.04 -36.89
CA LYS A 655 -20.98 11.07 -37.99
C LYS A 655 -20.75 9.64 -37.51
N ARG A 656 -20.63 9.43 -36.20
CA ARG A 656 -20.71 8.08 -35.61
C ARG A 656 -22.07 7.46 -35.90
N GLU A 657 -22.11 6.14 -36.07
CA GLU A 657 -23.28 5.38 -36.56
C GLU A 657 -23.71 5.67 -38.01
N VAL A 658 -23.01 6.55 -38.74
CA VAL A 658 -23.20 6.65 -40.19
C VAL A 658 -22.50 5.46 -40.84
N GLU A 659 -23.26 4.67 -41.60
CA GLU A 659 -22.76 3.51 -42.31
C GLU A 659 -21.94 3.91 -43.55
N VAL A 660 -20.76 3.30 -43.69
CA VAL A 660 -19.95 3.32 -44.91
C VAL A 660 -19.74 1.90 -45.41
N ARG A 661 -19.54 1.77 -46.72
CA ARG A 661 -19.27 0.46 -47.33
C ARG A 661 -17.77 0.25 -47.48
N LEU A 662 -17.23 -0.75 -46.78
CA LEU A 662 -15.80 -1.05 -46.83
C LEU A 662 -15.39 -1.60 -48.20
N PRO A 663 -14.21 -1.25 -48.73
CA PRO A 663 -13.82 -1.53 -50.11
C PRO A 663 -13.47 -3.00 -50.36
N GLN A 664 -12.99 -3.75 -49.35
CA GLN A 664 -12.55 -5.14 -49.55
C GLN A 664 -13.71 -6.12 -49.30
N SER A 665 -14.31 -6.09 -48.11
CA SER A 665 -15.45 -6.95 -47.73
C SER A 665 -16.75 -6.60 -48.44
N LYS A 666 -16.94 -5.33 -48.82
CA LYS A 666 -18.21 -4.74 -49.27
C LYS A 666 -19.31 -4.72 -48.20
N GLU A 667 -18.95 -5.00 -46.94
CA GLU A 667 -19.84 -4.95 -45.79
C GLU A 667 -20.05 -3.50 -45.33
N SER A 668 -21.17 -3.29 -44.62
CA SER A 668 -21.45 -2.00 -43.98
C SER A 668 -20.68 -1.91 -42.65
N PHE A 669 -20.10 -0.75 -42.37
CA PHE A 669 -19.35 -0.48 -41.15
C PHE A 669 -19.67 0.92 -40.64
N CYS A 670 -19.74 1.07 -39.32
CA CYS A 670 -19.84 2.37 -38.66
C CYS A 670 -18.99 2.37 -37.39
N ILE A 671 -18.68 3.56 -36.87
CA ILE A 671 -18.02 3.71 -35.56
C ILE A 671 -19.13 3.94 -34.52
N PRO A 672 -19.26 3.09 -33.48
CA PRO A 672 -20.30 3.25 -32.47
C PRO A 672 -19.99 4.43 -31.53
N LYS A 673 -21.04 5.06 -30.98
CA LYS A 673 -20.88 6.28 -30.16
C LYS A 673 -20.09 6.07 -28.87
N ASN A 674 -20.19 4.88 -28.28
CA ASN A 674 -19.51 4.47 -27.05
C ASN A 674 -18.02 4.12 -27.24
N LEU A 675 -17.47 4.16 -28.47
CA LEU A 675 -16.05 3.90 -28.74
C LEU A 675 -15.21 5.18 -28.79
N PHE A 676 -14.30 5.37 -27.84
CA PHE A 676 -13.40 6.52 -27.74
C PHE A 676 -11.99 6.19 -28.23
N LEU A 677 -11.33 7.14 -28.90
CA LEU A 677 -9.96 6.95 -29.39
C LEU A 677 -8.97 7.87 -28.64
N ILE A 678 -7.85 7.31 -28.21
CA ILE A 678 -6.77 8.05 -27.53
C ILE A 678 -5.46 7.82 -28.28
N GLY A 679 -5.02 8.82 -29.04
CA GLY A 679 -3.71 8.82 -29.67
C GLY A 679 -2.62 9.32 -28.74
N THR A 680 -1.40 8.81 -28.86
CA THR A 680 -0.20 9.43 -28.25
C THR A 680 0.75 9.94 -29.34
N MET A 681 1.47 11.02 -29.05
CA MET A 681 2.38 11.64 -30.01
C MET A 681 3.62 12.23 -29.33
N ASN A 682 4.82 11.82 -29.76
CA ASN A 682 6.05 12.51 -29.38
C ASN A 682 6.28 13.72 -30.30
N THR A 683 6.60 14.88 -29.72
CA THR A 683 6.85 16.12 -30.49
C THR A 683 8.32 16.31 -30.89
N SER A 684 9.26 15.59 -30.26
CA SER A 684 10.70 15.74 -30.49
C SER A 684 11.21 15.04 -31.77
N ASP A 685 10.45 14.09 -32.31
CA ASP A 685 10.86 13.21 -33.39
C ASP A 685 10.89 13.96 -34.75
N ARG A 686 12.10 14.19 -35.26
CA ARG A 686 12.34 14.94 -36.51
C ARG A 686 11.98 14.14 -37.78
N SER A 687 11.83 12.82 -37.69
CA SER A 687 11.60 11.88 -38.81
C SER A 687 10.13 11.75 -39.23
N ILE A 688 9.24 12.59 -38.68
CA ILE A 688 7.80 12.37 -38.68
C ILE A 688 7.08 13.23 -39.70
N LYS A 689 6.07 12.66 -40.37
CA LYS A 689 5.15 13.41 -41.23
C LYS A 689 4.30 14.35 -40.38
N MET A 690 4.36 15.66 -40.66
CA MET A 690 3.44 16.61 -40.03
C MET A 690 2.00 16.16 -40.26
N MET A 691 1.23 16.05 -39.17
CA MET A 691 -0.17 15.65 -39.28
C MET A 691 -0.96 16.74 -40.03
N ASP A 692 -1.72 16.32 -41.04
CA ASP A 692 -2.46 17.23 -41.90
C ASP A 692 -3.53 18.03 -41.11
N ALA A 693 -3.81 19.25 -41.56
CA ALA A 693 -4.76 20.17 -40.95
C ALA A 693 -6.18 19.57 -40.85
N ALA A 694 -6.56 18.68 -41.78
CA ALA A 694 -7.82 17.97 -41.72
C ALA A 694 -7.89 17.02 -40.51
N LEU A 695 -6.83 16.27 -40.23
CA LEU A 695 -6.77 15.40 -39.05
C LEU A 695 -6.74 16.20 -37.75
N LYS A 696 -5.99 17.31 -37.72
CA LYS A 696 -5.94 18.20 -36.55
C LYS A 696 -7.32 18.74 -36.13
N ARG A 697 -8.29 18.89 -37.05
CA ARG A 697 -9.64 19.35 -36.71
C ARG A 697 -10.51 18.28 -36.01
N ARG A 698 -10.17 17.01 -36.23
CA ARG A 698 -10.94 15.85 -35.76
C ARG A 698 -10.57 15.42 -34.36
N PHE A 699 -9.31 15.58 -33.97
CA PHE A 699 -8.82 15.28 -32.62
C PHE A 699 -8.83 16.52 -31.72
N ALA A 700 -9.09 16.34 -30.44
CA ALA A 700 -8.68 17.29 -29.41
C ALA A 700 -7.23 17.02 -29.00
N PHE A 701 -6.45 18.06 -28.74
CA PHE A 701 -5.04 17.95 -28.38
C PHE A 701 -4.85 18.31 -26.92
N ILE A 702 -4.24 17.41 -26.16
CA ILE A 702 -3.92 17.59 -24.76
C ILE A 702 -2.42 17.44 -24.60
N GLU A 703 -1.79 18.47 -24.07
CA GLU A 703 -0.34 18.51 -23.92
C GLU A 703 0.11 17.85 -22.61
N CYS A 704 1.16 17.03 -22.68
CA CYS A 704 1.79 16.35 -21.55
C CYS A 704 3.23 16.85 -21.39
N MET A 705 3.45 17.74 -20.43
CA MET A 705 4.77 18.30 -20.11
C MET A 705 5.47 17.52 -18.98
N PRO A 706 6.81 17.65 -18.82
CA PRO A 706 7.52 17.06 -17.69
C PRO A 706 6.96 17.56 -16.35
N ASN A 707 6.59 16.64 -15.47
CA ASN A 707 6.21 16.91 -14.09
C ASN A 707 7.38 16.52 -13.16
N TYR A 708 8.02 17.53 -12.57
CA TYR A 708 9.19 17.34 -11.69
C TYR A 708 8.79 16.84 -10.30
N ASP A 709 7.56 17.13 -9.85
CA ASP A 709 7.10 16.80 -8.49
C ASP A 709 6.94 15.29 -8.29
N LEU A 710 6.71 14.54 -9.37
CA LEU A 710 6.66 13.07 -9.35
C LEU A 710 8.02 12.41 -9.02
N ILE A 711 9.11 13.17 -9.12
CA ILE A 711 10.48 12.71 -8.91
C ILE A 711 11.26 13.66 -7.98
N ASN A 712 10.56 14.30 -7.03
CA ASN A 712 11.12 15.31 -6.14
C ASN A 712 11.38 14.81 -4.70
N HIS A 713 11.61 13.51 -4.53
CA HIS A 713 11.98 12.91 -3.25
C HIS A 713 13.50 12.82 -3.09
N PRO A 714 14.05 12.98 -1.87
CA PRO A 714 15.48 12.85 -1.61
C PRO A 714 16.01 11.47 -2.00
N VAL A 715 17.22 11.44 -2.57
CA VAL A 715 17.99 10.22 -2.85
C VAL A 715 19.16 10.17 -1.87
N ASP A 716 19.44 9.01 -1.30
CA ASP A 716 20.54 8.83 -0.35
C ASP A 716 21.86 9.38 -0.93
N LEU A 717 22.61 10.12 -0.12
CA LEU A 717 23.91 10.74 -0.45
C LEU A 717 23.88 11.94 -1.42
N LEU A 718 22.73 12.26 -2.03
CA LEU A 718 22.56 13.47 -2.85
C LEU A 718 21.87 14.59 -2.08
N SER A 719 22.37 15.82 -2.21
CA SER A 719 21.72 17.01 -1.65
C SER A 719 20.66 17.66 -2.56
N ILE A 720 20.45 17.12 -3.77
CA ILE A 720 19.46 17.55 -4.76
C ILE A 720 18.58 16.36 -5.19
N THR A 721 17.38 16.63 -5.68
CA THR A 721 16.45 15.58 -6.14
C THR A 721 16.60 15.29 -7.63
N PRO A 722 16.15 14.11 -8.13
CA PRO A 722 16.07 13.86 -9.58
C PRO A 722 15.22 14.91 -10.31
N GLY A 723 14.19 15.46 -9.66
CA GLY A 723 13.39 16.57 -10.16
C GLY A 723 14.21 17.85 -10.37
N ASP A 724 15.13 18.19 -9.47
CA ASP A 724 16.01 19.35 -9.62
C ASP A 724 17.00 19.15 -10.79
N ILE A 725 17.57 17.95 -10.91
CA ILE A 725 18.46 17.58 -12.03
C ILE A 725 17.73 17.73 -13.37
N LEU A 726 16.55 17.10 -13.49
CA LEU A 726 15.76 17.14 -14.72
C LEU A 726 15.30 18.57 -15.05
N ARG A 727 14.96 19.38 -14.04
CA ARG A 727 14.58 20.79 -14.22
C ARG A 727 15.72 21.58 -14.85
N SER A 728 16.92 21.46 -14.29
CA SER A 728 18.12 22.15 -14.81
C SER A 728 18.44 21.75 -16.25
N ILE A 729 18.40 20.45 -16.56
CA ILE A 729 18.59 19.95 -17.94
C ILE A 729 17.53 20.55 -18.88
N ASN A 730 16.27 20.53 -18.47
CA ASN A 730 15.15 21.02 -19.27
C ASN A 730 15.16 22.52 -19.50
N GLU A 731 15.65 23.33 -18.54
CA GLU A 731 15.81 24.77 -18.71
C GLU A 731 16.85 25.08 -19.81
N LYS A 732 17.97 24.35 -19.82
CA LYS A 732 19.00 24.49 -20.85
C LYS A 732 18.52 24.00 -22.20
N LEU A 733 17.84 22.85 -22.25
CA LEU A 733 17.23 22.34 -23.48
C LEU A 733 16.18 23.31 -24.05
N LEU A 734 15.35 23.91 -23.19
CA LEU A 734 14.36 24.90 -23.62
C LEU A 734 15.03 26.11 -24.28
N PHE A 735 16.14 26.60 -23.73
CA PHE A 735 16.87 27.74 -24.27
C PHE A 735 17.64 27.41 -25.55
N LEU A 736 18.33 26.26 -25.61
CA LEU A 736 19.23 25.89 -26.71
C LEU A 736 18.52 25.15 -27.85
N GLN A 737 17.63 24.23 -27.53
CA GLN A 737 17.02 23.27 -28.48
C GLN A 737 15.51 23.50 -28.69
N GLY A 738 14.86 24.23 -27.79
CA GLY A 738 13.45 24.56 -27.82
C GLY A 738 12.56 23.58 -27.04
N ARG A 739 11.29 23.98 -26.88
CA ARG A 739 10.34 23.35 -25.95
C ARG A 739 10.07 21.87 -26.19
N ASP A 740 9.97 21.45 -27.45
CA ASP A 740 9.68 20.06 -27.81
C ASP A 740 10.83 19.09 -27.52
N LYS A 741 12.02 19.61 -27.20
CA LYS A 741 13.22 18.82 -26.88
C LYS A 741 13.44 18.64 -25.38
N GLN A 742 12.51 19.07 -24.53
CA GLN A 742 12.56 18.75 -23.11
C GLN A 742 12.45 17.22 -22.88
N ILE A 743 12.86 16.76 -21.71
CA ILE A 743 12.88 15.36 -21.30
C ILE A 743 11.85 15.18 -20.18
N GLY A 744 11.04 14.13 -20.27
CA GLY A 744 10.05 13.82 -19.25
C GLY A 744 10.60 13.06 -18.04
N HIS A 745 9.78 13.00 -16.98
CA HIS A 745 10.14 12.44 -15.69
C HIS A 745 10.24 10.91 -15.69
N ALA A 746 9.66 10.22 -16.68
CA ALA A 746 9.64 8.76 -16.71
C ALA A 746 11.05 8.13 -16.77
N TYR A 747 12.06 8.84 -17.27
CA TYR A 747 13.46 8.40 -17.25
C TYR A 747 14.01 8.19 -15.83
N PHE A 748 13.49 8.95 -14.86
CA PHE A 748 13.85 8.82 -13.44
C PHE A 748 12.86 7.98 -12.64
N MET A 749 12.03 7.18 -13.34
CA MET A 749 11.05 6.32 -12.71
C MET A 749 11.25 4.85 -13.07
N LYS A 750 11.05 3.98 -12.09
CA LYS A 750 11.10 2.53 -12.24
C LYS A 750 9.89 1.93 -11.54
N ASN A 751 9.15 1.07 -12.24
CA ASN A 751 7.90 0.47 -11.75
C ASN A 751 6.84 1.48 -11.28
N GLY A 752 6.86 2.71 -11.83
CA GLY A 752 5.93 3.78 -11.47
C GLY A 752 6.30 4.56 -10.21
N GLU A 753 7.51 4.36 -9.66
CA GLU A 753 8.06 5.11 -8.54
C GLU A 753 9.38 5.78 -8.94
N GLN A 754 9.79 6.82 -8.22
CA GLN A 754 11.09 7.47 -8.40
C GLN A 754 12.24 6.50 -8.11
N VAL A 755 13.35 6.62 -8.84
CA VAL A 755 14.61 5.97 -8.47
C VAL A 755 15.19 6.53 -7.17
N ASN A 756 15.79 5.65 -6.37
CA ASN A 756 16.21 5.99 -4.99
C ASN A 756 17.69 5.73 -4.71
N SER A 757 18.49 5.39 -5.73
CA SER A 757 19.92 5.09 -5.56
C SER A 757 20.81 5.81 -6.57
N ILE A 758 22.06 6.11 -6.16
CA ILE A 758 23.07 6.72 -7.03
C ILE A 758 23.41 5.82 -8.22
N SER A 759 23.45 4.51 -8.00
CA SER A 759 23.70 3.54 -9.07
C SER A 759 22.66 3.65 -10.19
N GLU A 760 21.39 3.77 -9.85
CA GLU A 760 20.32 3.93 -10.85
C GLU A 760 20.43 5.26 -11.59
N ILE A 761 20.79 6.35 -10.90
CA ILE A 761 21.01 7.66 -11.55
C ILE A 761 22.21 7.60 -12.52
N LYS A 762 23.31 6.92 -12.15
CA LYS A 762 24.45 6.69 -13.05
C LYS A 762 24.03 5.94 -14.32
N GLU A 763 23.25 4.87 -14.16
CA GLU A 763 22.72 4.09 -15.29
C GLU A 763 21.84 4.94 -16.21
N ILE A 764 20.92 5.72 -15.63
CA ILE A 764 20.04 6.64 -16.37
C ILE A 764 20.86 7.66 -17.17
N PHE A 765 21.88 8.26 -16.56
CA PHE A 765 22.75 9.21 -17.26
C PHE A 765 23.50 8.55 -18.41
N ASN A 766 24.12 7.40 -18.15
CA ASN A 766 24.98 6.71 -19.11
C ASN A 766 24.20 6.18 -20.32
N PHE A 767 23.05 5.55 -20.07
CA PHE A 767 22.33 4.79 -21.10
C PHE A 767 21.17 5.55 -21.74
N GLU A 768 20.64 6.58 -21.08
CA GLU A 768 19.42 7.24 -21.53
C GLU A 768 19.58 8.75 -21.73
N ILE A 769 19.98 9.50 -20.70
CA ILE A 769 20.00 10.97 -20.75
C ILE A 769 21.12 11.49 -21.66
N ILE A 770 22.37 11.07 -21.46
CA ILE A 770 23.51 11.57 -22.26
C ILE A 770 23.33 11.22 -23.75
N PRO A 771 23.02 9.97 -24.13
CA PRO A 771 22.79 9.63 -25.53
C PRO A 771 21.64 10.44 -26.17
N LEU A 772 20.54 10.66 -25.44
CA LEU A 772 19.40 11.44 -25.94
C LEU A 772 19.76 12.91 -26.18
N VAL A 773 20.44 13.54 -25.21
CA VAL A 773 20.86 14.94 -25.32
C VAL A 773 21.92 15.10 -26.41
N GLN A 774 22.82 14.12 -26.56
CA GLN A 774 23.79 14.10 -27.65
C GLN A 774 23.10 14.12 -29.02
N GLU A 775 22.05 13.31 -29.22
CA GLU A 775 21.25 13.33 -30.45
C GLU A 775 20.61 14.70 -30.68
N TYR A 776 20.11 15.34 -29.62
CA TYR A 776 19.49 16.67 -29.72
C TYR A 776 20.51 17.75 -30.10
N CYS A 777 21.76 17.63 -29.65
CA CYS A 777 22.84 18.55 -29.96
C CYS A 777 23.50 18.32 -31.33
N PHE A 778 23.09 17.33 -32.15
CA PHE A 778 23.73 17.00 -33.44
C PHE A 778 25.24 16.77 -33.31
N ASP A 779 25.65 16.07 -32.26
CA ASP A 779 27.07 15.85 -31.91
C ASP A 779 27.86 17.16 -31.67
N ASP A 780 27.20 18.27 -31.32
CA ASP A 780 27.86 19.45 -30.76
C ASP A 780 28.22 19.21 -29.28
N TYR A 781 29.45 18.76 -29.06
CA TYR A 781 29.98 18.47 -27.72
C TYR A 781 30.09 19.70 -26.82
N SER A 782 30.11 20.92 -27.38
CA SER A 782 30.12 22.15 -26.58
C SER A 782 28.73 22.39 -25.97
N GLN A 783 27.67 22.26 -26.77
CA GLN A 783 26.29 22.34 -26.27
C GLN A 783 25.95 21.17 -25.34
N LEU A 784 26.44 19.96 -25.65
CA LEU A 784 26.28 18.80 -24.79
C LEU A 784 26.92 19.02 -23.41
N ALA A 785 28.14 19.57 -23.36
CA ALA A 785 28.81 19.93 -22.12
C ALA A 785 28.09 21.04 -21.35
N GLU A 786 27.53 22.04 -22.05
CA GLU A 786 26.73 23.09 -21.41
C GLU A 786 25.51 22.51 -20.69
N ILE A 787 24.83 21.53 -21.31
CA ILE A 787 23.62 20.88 -20.76
C ILE A 787 23.98 19.90 -19.65
N ILE A 788 24.84 18.91 -19.93
CA ILE A 788 25.13 17.77 -19.04
C ILE A 788 26.22 18.09 -18.01
N GLY A 789 27.17 18.96 -18.32
CA GLY A 789 28.29 19.36 -17.47
C GLY A 789 29.65 19.02 -18.09
N GLU A 790 30.62 19.93 -17.95
CA GLU A 790 31.98 19.80 -18.49
C GLU A 790 32.76 18.63 -17.86
N GLU A 791 32.42 18.24 -16.62
CA GLU A 791 33.04 17.07 -15.97
C GLU A 791 32.69 15.76 -16.71
N PHE A 792 31.48 15.68 -17.27
CA PHE A 792 30.97 14.50 -17.98
C PHE A 792 31.39 14.45 -19.45
N ILE A 793 31.81 15.57 -20.05
CA ILE A 793 32.01 15.71 -21.49
C ILE A 793 33.40 16.26 -21.80
N ASN A 794 34.23 15.50 -22.51
CA ASN A 794 35.50 15.97 -23.02
C ASN A 794 35.29 16.64 -24.39
N ILE A 795 35.20 17.98 -24.39
CA ILE A 795 34.96 18.78 -25.61
C ILE A 795 36.11 18.63 -26.63
N GLU A 796 37.37 18.60 -26.17
CA GLU A 796 38.53 18.52 -27.06
C GLU A 796 38.63 17.19 -27.81
N LYS A 797 38.28 16.09 -27.12
CA LYS A 797 38.31 14.73 -27.68
C LYS A 797 37.00 14.31 -28.30
N MET A 798 35.92 15.06 -28.09
CA MET A 798 34.56 14.68 -28.47
C MET A 798 34.15 13.32 -27.88
N GLU A 799 34.40 13.14 -26.58
CA GLU A 799 34.17 11.89 -25.86
C GLU A 799 33.38 12.11 -24.56
N ILE A 800 32.56 11.13 -24.18
CA ILE A 800 31.91 11.09 -22.87
C ILE A 800 32.93 10.59 -21.85
N ASN A 801 33.08 11.29 -20.72
CA ASN A 801 33.94 10.86 -19.63
C ASN A 801 33.27 9.72 -18.84
N THR A 802 33.35 8.51 -19.38
CA THR A 802 32.73 7.33 -18.76
C THR A 802 33.36 6.93 -17.44
N ALA A 803 34.58 7.39 -17.12
CA ALA A 803 35.23 7.09 -15.85
C ALA A 803 34.36 7.54 -14.66
N LEU A 804 33.78 8.73 -14.71
CA LEU A 804 32.85 9.23 -13.68
C LEU A 804 31.58 8.39 -13.52
N LEU A 805 31.19 7.64 -14.56
CA LEU A 805 30.00 6.80 -14.55
C LEU A 805 30.29 5.38 -14.00
N TYR A 806 31.56 4.99 -13.89
CA TYR A 806 32.01 3.67 -13.43
C TYR A 806 32.93 3.70 -12.18
N GLU A 807 33.41 4.87 -11.76
CA GLU A 807 34.23 5.09 -10.56
C GLU A 807 33.39 5.25 -9.27
N THR A 808 34.03 5.61 -8.15
CA THR A 808 33.39 5.73 -6.82
C THR A 808 32.23 6.73 -6.82
N ASP A 809 31.22 6.47 -5.98
CA ASP A 809 30.01 7.32 -5.91
C ASP A 809 30.33 8.78 -5.57
N ASP A 810 31.37 9.04 -4.78
CA ASP A 810 31.77 10.39 -4.37
C ASP A 810 32.09 11.33 -5.54
N ALA A 811 32.80 10.85 -6.57
CA ALA A 811 33.19 11.69 -7.72
C ALA A 811 31.99 12.05 -8.59
N PHE A 812 31.09 11.08 -8.81
CA PHE A 812 29.85 11.30 -9.54
C PHE A 812 28.91 12.25 -8.79
N ILE A 813 28.73 12.05 -7.48
CA ILE A 813 27.90 12.92 -6.65
C ILE A 813 28.42 14.35 -6.71
N GLN A 814 29.73 14.55 -6.58
CA GLN A 814 30.32 15.88 -6.67
C GLN A 814 30.07 16.54 -8.04
N ALA A 815 30.25 15.81 -9.15
CA ALA A 815 30.00 16.32 -10.50
C ALA A 815 28.53 16.70 -10.72
N ILE A 816 27.60 15.84 -10.28
CA ILE A 816 26.15 16.08 -10.33
C ILE A 816 25.79 17.32 -9.50
N GLU A 817 26.28 17.41 -8.27
CA GLU A 817 26.00 18.55 -7.42
C GLU A 817 26.60 19.84 -7.97
N ASN A 818 27.85 19.86 -8.42
CA ASN A 818 28.46 21.05 -9.01
C ASN A 818 27.65 21.59 -10.20
N GLN A 819 27.15 20.69 -11.05
CA GLN A 819 26.44 21.05 -12.27
C GLN A 819 24.99 21.48 -12.02
N PHE A 820 24.29 20.81 -11.11
CA PHE A 820 22.84 20.92 -10.97
C PHE A 820 22.37 21.57 -9.64
N LYS A 821 23.27 21.78 -8.68
CA LYS A 821 22.98 22.47 -7.39
C LYS A 821 23.16 23.97 -7.56
N GLY A 822 22.08 24.73 -7.41
CA GLY A 822 22.13 26.20 -7.48
C GLY A 822 21.19 26.84 -8.49
N THR A 823 20.48 26.04 -9.29
CA THR A 823 19.26 26.48 -10.00
C THR A 823 18.11 26.57 -8.99
N LYS A 824 18.20 27.51 -8.04
CA LYS A 824 17.06 27.98 -7.25
C LYS A 824 16.64 29.36 -7.76
N LEU A 825 15.36 29.47 -8.13
CA LEU A 825 14.63 30.73 -8.03
C LEU A 825 14.67 31.24 -6.57
#